data_AF-A0A087DEM8-F1
#
_entry.id   AF-A0A087DEM8-F1
#
_cell.length_a   1.000
_cell.length_b   1.000
_cell.length_c   1.000
_cell.angle_alpha   90.00
_cell.angle_beta   90.00
_cell.angle_gamma   90.00
#
_symmetry.space_group_name_H-M   'P 1'
#
loop_
_entity.id
_entity.type
_entity.pdbx_description
1 polymer ?
#
loop_
_entity_poly.entity_id
_entity_poly.type
_entity_poly.pdbx_seq_one_letter_code
_entity_poly.pdbx_strand_id
1 'polypeptide(L)'
;MNGPLITSGKKPGQGGTARLAPIESAMNALESLSTISGDEGALFALMQGWHALSELADSQCMADSAEDAIAQHAELTVDVDDALVDADSHKELAFGIDALYVMLALDVSSAPAQQVLASIHAVLGNDVQAQAFMNLWNLVNRVSEGLRSLPEDQRNMPSNALSIAWQAAGVASAWQKIALANTPDGRASNDRLDAVMRLFQFAEDATASNSIVGFITQVRNMQVQADSLAHVGPVEDAVSLATPAGAAGRHWPYVWIVEIEQDVWPNLAGRNTMFGGEELAELVLRGTLASVDEQGHDPRFVSVLSSEKKSFLVSLTRASKQVYLSAVWNDDASPSDFLFGYLPEHYSRNKQEATFTSVGYSESGQTGEVEDSDTAACAGLDGSPRDLVAAARASLVCESEHASQEHDAATALGILAAHGIEVAHPDNWAFTAQGDSDMNEPEDERAATATAAENMPVVTLSPSAVDGLWACPVCWMLEHQFAGPQPGSVNAGFGTLIHAVAQQGSEEHLDRLGVDEQALQALGLDASSSREQRIQAVSDRLMALYEDKRPDPNAVADTRERYQATRKDDAAADMLHNIADYFVTSAEESYLGKNFGKFNIGALHQVDCELQFAARFDLNDILAAYNAIPGVAPIDCSTLLELMGMLVGGWPEGMCENLIVRLSGRMDRVEHRILADGSSNIRLIDYKTGAVPVLKQVFNDLQLVCYQLGLIFSEQGPRGEAALRKAPAIGQSMLFHVAKNASPAASRAPEGAFQPPLFTDGSLNAEPFDQRYFYTKPDKFYDMPVLAPEHKPHGVSEEAWRQFLSLAGTQAMWSLTMISRVFYAAAASRSAKLDAHPQSTHVEYCRMKHVCPACAGQVDTVFETRQA
;
A
#
# COMPACT_ATOMS: atom_id res chain seq x y z
N MET A 1 12.22 -11.29 8.91
CA MET A 1 12.59 -11.75 10.27
C MET A 1 12.42 -10.60 11.27
N ASN A 2 11.51 -10.70 12.23
CA ASN A 2 11.41 -9.76 13.36
C ASN A 2 11.85 -10.49 14.63
N GLY A 3 13.16 -10.73 14.78
CA GLY A 3 13.72 -11.49 15.89
C GLY A 3 14.20 -10.57 17.02
N PRO A 4 13.86 -10.81 18.30
CA PRO A 4 14.28 -9.97 19.42
C PRO A 4 15.77 -10.09 19.75
N LEU A 5 16.47 -11.05 19.14
CA LEU A 5 17.90 -11.32 19.34
C LEU A 5 18.80 -10.36 18.58
N ILE A 6 18.31 -9.79 17.48
CA ILE A 6 19.08 -8.90 16.61
C ILE A 6 18.54 -7.48 16.80
N THR A 7 19.34 -6.66 17.47
CA THR A 7 18.97 -5.29 17.82
C THR A 7 19.87 -4.28 17.14
N SER A 8 19.30 -3.11 16.90
CA SER A 8 19.90 -2.00 16.18
C SER A 8 20.89 -1.17 17.01
N GLY A 9 20.93 -1.35 18.34
CA GLY A 9 21.85 -0.67 19.24
C GLY A 9 23.29 -1.19 19.19
N LYS A 10 24.21 -0.36 19.70
CA LYS A 10 25.67 -0.66 19.78
C LYS A 10 26.02 -1.83 20.70
N LYS A 11 25.12 -2.20 21.62
CA LYS A 11 25.26 -3.36 22.50
C LYS A 11 24.12 -4.35 22.24
N PRO A 12 24.37 -5.67 22.34
CA PRO A 12 23.32 -6.66 22.16
C PRO A 12 22.16 -6.46 23.13
N GLY A 13 20.92 -6.55 22.62
CA GLY A 13 19.71 -6.36 23.41
C GLY A 13 19.31 -4.90 23.66
N GLN A 14 19.97 -3.93 23.04
CA GLN A 14 19.60 -2.50 23.08
C GLN A 14 19.09 -2.01 21.72
N GLY A 15 18.08 -1.13 21.74
CA GLY A 15 17.49 -0.54 20.53
C GLY A 15 16.34 -1.34 19.94
N GLY A 16 15.78 -0.86 18.83
CA GLY A 16 14.66 -1.51 18.14
C GLY A 16 15.06 -2.83 17.47
N THR A 17 14.09 -3.70 17.25
CA THR A 17 14.25 -4.97 16.51
C THR A 17 14.70 -4.73 15.07
N ALA A 18 15.60 -5.55 14.57
CA ALA A 18 16.01 -5.53 13.18
C ALA A 18 14.83 -5.76 12.23
N ARG A 19 14.73 -4.95 11.18
CA ARG A 19 13.78 -5.11 10.06
C ARG A 19 14.60 -5.32 8.80
N LEU A 20 14.29 -6.36 8.04
CA LEU A 20 15.00 -6.69 6.79
C LEU A 20 14.53 -5.88 5.58
N ALA A 21 13.31 -5.34 5.59
CA ALA A 21 12.75 -4.63 4.44
C ALA A 21 13.63 -3.47 3.92
N PRO A 22 14.25 -2.61 4.78
CA PRO A 22 15.17 -1.58 4.29
C PRO A 22 16.45 -2.16 3.66
N ILE A 23 16.94 -3.29 4.17
CA ILE A 23 18.13 -3.97 3.65
C ILE A 23 17.84 -4.62 2.31
N GLU A 24 16.70 -5.31 2.18
CA GLU A 24 16.24 -5.88 0.91
C GLU A 24 16.01 -4.79 -0.13
N SER A 25 15.46 -3.64 0.26
CA SER A 25 15.32 -2.48 -0.63
C SER A 25 16.68 -1.92 -1.08
N ALA A 26 17.69 -1.92 -0.20
CA ALA A 26 19.04 -1.50 -0.55
C ALA A 26 19.74 -2.50 -1.47
N MET A 27 19.55 -3.81 -1.24
CA MET A 27 20.08 -4.86 -2.10
C MET A 27 19.45 -4.80 -3.51
N ASN A 28 18.13 -4.59 -3.61
CA ASN A 28 17.45 -4.33 -4.88
C ASN A 28 17.98 -3.08 -5.61
N ALA A 29 18.30 -2.02 -4.85
CA ALA A 29 18.89 -0.82 -5.43
C ALA A 29 20.31 -1.09 -5.96
N LEU A 30 21.13 -1.87 -5.25
CA LEU A 30 22.45 -2.30 -5.72
C LEU A 30 22.37 -3.14 -6.99
N GLU A 31 21.40 -4.06 -7.06
CA GLU A 31 21.12 -4.85 -8.27
C GLU A 31 20.74 -3.94 -9.44
N SER A 32 19.81 -3.01 -9.24
CA SER A 32 19.40 -2.06 -10.28
C SER A 32 20.56 -1.18 -10.75
N LEU A 33 21.41 -0.71 -9.84
CA LEU A 33 22.58 0.10 -10.14
C LEU A 33 23.70 -0.68 -10.83
N SER A 34 23.77 -2.01 -10.64
CA SER A 34 24.80 -2.85 -11.26
C SER A 34 24.72 -2.84 -12.79
N THR A 35 23.53 -2.61 -13.35
CA THR A 35 23.30 -2.52 -14.80
C THR A 35 23.81 -1.22 -15.42
N ILE A 36 24.11 -0.19 -14.61
CA ILE A 36 24.45 1.17 -15.05
C ILE A 36 25.89 1.56 -14.66
N SER A 37 26.50 0.86 -13.71
CA SER A 37 27.82 1.20 -13.16
C SER A 37 28.96 0.95 -14.15
N GLY A 38 29.90 1.89 -14.24
CA GLY A 38 31.15 1.73 -15.00
C GLY A 38 32.21 0.89 -14.26
N ASP A 39 33.37 0.69 -14.90
CA ASP A 39 34.48 -0.18 -14.46
C ASP A 39 35.24 0.29 -13.19
N GLU A 40 34.74 1.28 -12.46
CA GLU A 40 35.39 1.82 -11.25
C GLU A 40 34.38 2.02 -10.10
N GLY A 41 34.69 1.50 -8.91
CA GLY A 41 33.93 1.75 -7.68
C GLY A 41 33.66 0.52 -6.82
N ALA A 42 33.04 0.73 -5.66
CA ALA A 42 32.74 -0.33 -4.68
C ALA A 42 31.77 -1.39 -5.23
N LEU A 43 30.82 -0.99 -6.08
CA LEU A 43 29.87 -1.90 -6.73
C LEU A 43 30.56 -2.81 -7.76
N PHE A 44 31.51 -2.26 -8.53
CA PHE A 44 32.30 -3.03 -9.49
C PHE A 44 33.17 -4.09 -8.80
N ALA A 45 33.84 -3.72 -7.70
CA ALA A 45 34.61 -4.67 -6.89
C ALA A 45 33.73 -5.81 -6.35
N LEU A 46 32.48 -5.49 -5.98
CA LEU A 46 31.52 -6.44 -5.47
C LEU A 46 31.00 -7.39 -6.57
N MET A 47 30.76 -6.89 -7.78
CA MET A 47 30.45 -7.71 -8.96
C MET A 47 31.61 -8.63 -9.34
N GLN A 48 32.85 -8.13 -9.32
CA GLN A 48 34.04 -8.96 -9.54
C GLN A 48 34.17 -10.08 -8.49
N GLY A 49 33.84 -9.78 -7.23
CA GLY A 49 33.79 -10.78 -6.17
C GLY A 49 32.79 -11.89 -6.48
N TRP A 50 31.57 -11.54 -6.92
CA TRP A 50 30.57 -12.53 -7.34
C TRP A 50 31.07 -13.37 -8.52
N HIS A 51 31.62 -12.75 -9.56
CA HIS A 51 32.15 -13.48 -10.72
C HIS A 51 33.28 -14.45 -10.35
N ALA A 52 34.19 -14.04 -9.47
CA ALA A 52 35.24 -14.91 -8.97
C ALA A 52 34.68 -16.09 -8.15
N LEU A 53 33.60 -15.87 -7.41
CA LEU A 53 32.92 -16.92 -6.64
C LEU A 53 32.18 -17.90 -7.55
N SER A 54 31.47 -17.41 -8.58
CA SER A 54 30.79 -18.26 -9.56
C SER A 54 31.78 -19.12 -10.35
N GLU A 55 32.91 -18.54 -10.79
CA GLU A 55 33.98 -19.30 -11.46
C GLU A 55 34.59 -20.38 -10.55
N LEU A 56 34.76 -20.09 -9.26
CA LEU A 56 35.22 -21.08 -8.29
C LEU A 56 34.22 -22.22 -8.10
N ALA A 57 32.92 -21.91 -8.00
CA ALA A 57 31.86 -22.91 -7.88
C ALA A 57 31.77 -23.80 -9.13
N ASP A 58 31.84 -23.22 -10.33
CA ASP A 58 31.89 -23.96 -11.59
C ASP A 58 33.13 -24.89 -11.65
N SER A 59 34.28 -24.41 -11.16
CA SER A 59 35.52 -25.20 -11.12
C SER A 59 35.48 -26.36 -10.13
N GLN A 60 34.78 -26.21 -9.00
CA GLN A 60 34.58 -27.26 -8.00
C GLN A 60 33.54 -28.29 -8.47
N CYS A 61 32.47 -27.86 -9.12
CA CYS A 61 31.48 -28.78 -9.70
C CYS A 61 32.09 -29.66 -10.82
N MET A 62 33.06 -29.13 -11.57
CA MET A 62 33.87 -29.89 -12.54
C MET A 62 34.90 -30.84 -11.89
N ALA A 63 35.25 -30.62 -10.62
CA ALA A 63 36.15 -31.48 -9.85
C ALA A 63 35.39 -32.61 -9.14
N ASP A 64 34.21 -32.33 -8.57
CA ASP A 64 33.34 -33.34 -7.94
C ASP A 64 32.78 -34.32 -8.99
N SER A 65 32.47 -33.86 -10.19
CA SER A 65 32.12 -34.73 -11.33
C SER A 65 33.30 -35.59 -11.85
N ALA A 66 34.54 -35.30 -11.43
CA ALA A 66 35.72 -36.13 -11.71
C ALA A 66 36.07 -37.10 -10.56
N GLU A 67 35.70 -36.79 -9.31
CA GLU A 67 35.92 -37.68 -8.15
C GLU A 67 34.77 -38.67 -7.89
N ASP A 68 33.55 -38.41 -8.39
CA ASP A 68 32.41 -39.33 -8.28
C ASP A 68 32.50 -40.61 -9.15
N ALA A 69 33.60 -40.79 -9.89
CA ALA A 69 33.91 -42.06 -10.54
C ALA A 69 34.53 -43.11 -9.59
N ILE A 70 34.93 -42.75 -8.37
CA ILE A 70 35.58 -43.69 -7.41
C ILE A 70 35.23 -43.37 -5.94
N ALA A 71 34.01 -43.69 -5.50
CA ALA A 71 33.74 -44.35 -4.20
C ALA A 71 32.23 -44.44 -3.89
N GLN A 72 31.72 -45.67 -3.85
CA GLN A 72 30.43 -45.97 -3.21
C GLN A 72 30.57 -45.87 -1.68
N HIS A 73 29.90 -44.92 -1.04
CA HIS A 73 29.47 -45.04 0.36
C HIS A 73 28.16 -44.28 0.66
N ALA A 74 27.08 -45.06 0.73
CA ALA A 74 25.88 -44.97 1.57
C ALA A 74 25.39 -43.60 2.11
N GLU A 75 24.30 -43.13 1.49
CA GLU A 75 23.04 -42.62 2.08
C GLU A 75 23.11 -41.70 3.33
N LEU A 76 23.02 -40.39 3.05
CA LEU A 76 22.31 -39.40 3.86
C LEU A 76 21.40 -38.62 2.91
N THR A 77 20.14 -39.02 2.80
CA THR A 77 19.12 -38.29 2.04
C THR A 77 18.74 -37.03 2.83
N VAL A 78 19.32 -35.93 2.38
CA VAL A 78 18.97 -34.56 2.72
C VAL A 78 17.73 -34.19 1.89
N ASP A 79 16.65 -33.76 2.52
CA ASP A 79 15.58 -33.01 1.84
C ASP A 79 15.78 -31.55 2.25
N VAL A 80 16.73 -30.92 1.56
CA VAL A 80 16.88 -29.46 1.50
C VAL A 80 16.08 -29.06 0.27
N ASP A 81 15.36 -27.95 0.35
CA ASP A 81 14.66 -27.37 -0.79
C ASP A 81 15.70 -26.91 -1.82
N ASP A 82 16.13 -27.86 -2.66
CA ASP A 82 17.15 -27.70 -3.70
C ASP A 82 16.60 -26.97 -4.93
N ALA A 83 15.42 -26.35 -4.85
CA ALA A 83 14.88 -25.49 -5.91
C ALA A 83 15.80 -24.29 -6.25
N LEU A 84 16.77 -23.97 -5.38
CA LEU A 84 17.78 -22.92 -5.60
C LEU A 84 19.07 -23.44 -6.28
N VAL A 85 19.26 -24.76 -6.36
CA VAL A 85 20.45 -25.41 -6.95
C VAL A 85 20.02 -26.60 -7.82
N ASP A 86 18.93 -26.44 -8.57
CA ASP A 86 18.48 -27.47 -9.50
C ASP A 86 19.44 -27.50 -10.70
N ALA A 87 20.07 -28.66 -10.91
CA ALA A 87 21.17 -28.90 -11.84
C ALA A 87 20.79 -28.74 -13.33
N ASP A 88 19.51 -28.54 -13.65
CA ASP A 88 19.02 -28.30 -15.00
C ASP A 88 18.93 -26.79 -15.37
N SER A 89 19.33 -25.88 -14.47
CA SER A 89 19.30 -24.43 -14.67
C SER A 89 20.68 -23.80 -14.83
N HIS A 90 21.55 -24.36 -15.67
CA HIS A 90 22.81 -23.70 -16.09
C HIS A 90 22.55 -22.51 -17.04
N LYS A 91 21.86 -21.48 -16.55
CA LYS A 91 21.95 -20.11 -17.06
C LYS A 91 22.78 -19.32 -16.05
N GLU A 92 23.78 -18.59 -16.54
CA GLU A 92 24.64 -17.69 -15.76
C GLU A 92 23.85 -17.01 -14.62
N LEU A 93 24.16 -17.36 -13.36
CA LEU A 93 23.53 -16.72 -12.19
C LEU A 93 23.95 -15.24 -12.19
N ALA A 94 23.05 -14.38 -12.66
CA ALA A 94 23.26 -12.95 -12.70
C ALA A 94 23.45 -12.39 -11.28
N PHE A 95 24.17 -11.28 -11.19
CA PHE A 95 24.34 -10.56 -9.94
C PHE A 95 22.99 -10.00 -9.45
N GLY A 96 22.53 -10.40 -8.26
CA GLY A 96 21.25 -10.00 -7.66
C GLY A 96 21.19 -10.24 -6.14
N ILE A 97 20.01 -10.11 -5.52
CA ILE A 97 19.84 -10.31 -4.07
C ILE A 97 20.36 -11.69 -3.62
N ASP A 98 20.02 -12.75 -4.34
CA ASP A 98 20.43 -14.11 -3.97
C ASP A 98 21.95 -14.28 -4.03
N ALA A 99 22.61 -13.67 -5.03
CA ALA A 99 24.06 -13.62 -5.14
C ALA A 99 24.70 -12.95 -3.91
N LEU A 100 24.13 -11.83 -3.46
CA LEU A 100 24.59 -11.14 -2.26
C LEU A 100 24.42 -12.00 -0.99
N TYR A 101 23.33 -12.75 -0.86
CA TYR A 101 23.15 -13.69 0.25
C TYR A 101 24.17 -14.84 0.21
N VAL A 102 24.46 -15.37 -0.97
CA VAL A 102 25.48 -16.43 -1.16
C VAL A 102 26.87 -15.91 -0.79
N MET A 103 27.24 -14.71 -1.24
CA MET A 103 28.52 -14.07 -0.87
C MET A 103 28.64 -13.89 0.65
N LEU A 104 27.57 -13.46 1.31
CA LEU A 104 27.54 -13.32 2.77
C LEU A 104 27.63 -14.67 3.50
N ALA A 105 27.01 -15.72 2.96
CA ALA A 105 27.00 -17.04 3.59
C ALA A 105 28.33 -17.79 3.46
N LEU A 106 29.01 -17.65 2.32
CA LEU A 106 30.27 -18.34 2.05
C LEU A 106 31.50 -17.61 2.60
N ASP A 107 31.47 -16.27 2.65
CA ASP A 107 32.53 -15.39 3.17
C ASP A 107 33.94 -15.81 2.72
N VAL A 108 34.11 -16.02 1.42
CA VAL A 108 35.37 -16.45 0.80
C VAL A 108 36.28 -15.25 0.54
N SER A 109 37.60 -15.48 0.49
CA SER A 109 38.59 -14.41 0.28
C SER A 109 38.44 -13.68 -1.06
N SER A 110 37.86 -14.33 -2.08
CA SER A 110 37.53 -13.74 -3.38
C SER A 110 36.31 -12.83 -3.34
N ALA A 111 35.41 -13.01 -2.36
CA ALA A 111 34.14 -12.29 -2.22
C ALA A 111 33.80 -12.08 -0.73
N PRO A 112 34.56 -11.24 -0.02
CA PRO A 112 34.42 -11.12 1.43
C PRO A 112 33.07 -10.49 1.80
N ALA A 113 32.39 -11.07 2.80
CA ALA A 113 31.10 -10.58 3.30
C ALA A 113 31.15 -9.10 3.71
N GLN A 114 32.33 -8.63 4.16
CA GLN A 114 32.56 -7.24 4.54
C GLN A 114 32.37 -6.25 3.39
N GLN A 115 32.65 -6.63 2.14
CA GLN A 115 32.39 -5.78 0.97
C GLN A 115 30.90 -5.63 0.70
N VAL A 116 30.12 -6.71 0.86
CA VAL A 116 28.65 -6.68 0.73
C VAL A 116 28.04 -5.79 1.81
N LEU A 117 28.45 -5.96 3.06
CA LEU A 117 27.97 -5.15 4.17
C LEU A 117 28.35 -3.66 4.03
N ALA A 118 29.55 -3.36 3.54
CA ALA A 118 29.98 -1.99 3.28
C ALA A 118 29.13 -1.32 2.17
N SER A 119 28.79 -2.05 1.12
CA SER A 119 27.94 -1.55 0.03
C SER A 119 26.50 -1.30 0.49
N ILE A 120 25.93 -2.20 1.29
CA ILE A 120 24.60 -2.01 1.89
C ILE A 120 24.60 -0.77 2.81
N HIS A 121 25.66 -0.61 3.62
CA HIS A 121 25.80 0.55 4.49
C HIS A 121 26.00 1.85 3.70
N ALA A 122 26.70 1.82 2.55
CA ALA A 122 26.87 2.99 1.69
C ALA A 122 25.55 3.47 1.08
N VAL A 123 24.63 2.54 0.75
CA VAL A 123 23.30 2.87 0.22
C VAL A 123 22.36 3.39 1.31
N LEU A 124 22.37 2.76 2.48
CA LEU A 124 21.48 3.13 3.60
C LEU A 124 22.02 4.27 4.48
N GLY A 125 23.30 4.61 4.35
CA GLY A 125 23.96 5.60 5.20
C GLY A 125 23.93 5.22 6.69
N ASN A 126 23.61 6.18 7.56
CA ASN A 126 23.57 6.01 9.02
C ASN A 126 22.32 5.27 9.55
N ASP A 127 21.65 4.46 8.71
CA ASP A 127 20.47 3.72 9.14
C ASP A 127 20.79 2.72 10.25
N VAL A 128 19.99 2.76 11.32
CA VAL A 128 20.08 1.87 12.49
C VAL A 128 19.82 0.40 12.08
N GLN A 129 19.08 0.17 11.00
CA GLN A 129 18.79 -1.16 10.46
C GLN A 129 19.99 -1.77 9.73
N ALA A 130 20.79 -0.97 9.03
CA ALA A 130 22.06 -1.44 8.45
C ALA A 130 23.02 -1.91 9.56
N GLN A 131 23.04 -1.18 10.67
CA GLN A 131 23.80 -1.58 11.86
C GLN A 131 23.28 -2.89 12.48
N ALA A 132 21.96 -3.06 12.56
CA ALA A 132 21.36 -4.31 13.03
C ALA A 132 21.72 -5.51 12.14
N PHE A 133 21.78 -5.33 10.82
CA PHE A 133 22.17 -6.36 9.86
C PHE A 133 23.64 -6.76 9.99
N MET A 134 24.53 -5.78 10.16
CA MET A 134 25.94 -6.07 10.45
C MET A 134 26.09 -6.87 11.76
N ASN A 135 25.32 -6.51 12.79
CA ASN A 135 25.32 -7.25 14.06
C ASN A 135 24.88 -8.71 13.87
N LEU A 136 23.92 -8.98 12.98
CA LEU A 136 23.49 -10.34 12.63
C LEU A 136 24.64 -11.16 12.01
N TRP A 137 25.31 -10.65 10.98
CA TRP A 137 26.40 -11.38 10.34
C TRP A 137 27.61 -11.57 11.25
N ASN A 138 27.91 -10.59 12.10
CA ASN A 138 28.91 -10.74 13.16
C ASN A 138 28.53 -11.85 14.16
N LEU A 139 27.24 -12.01 14.46
CA LEU A 139 26.74 -13.10 15.31
C LEU A 139 26.91 -14.45 14.61
N VAL A 140 26.53 -14.56 13.34
CA VAL A 140 26.72 -15.79 12.54
C VAL A 140 28.18 -16.21 12.50
N ASN A 141 29.10 -15.26 12.24
CA ASN A 141 30.54 -15.54 12.19
C ASN A 141 31.07 -16.04 13.55
N ARG A 142 30.67 -15.40 14.66
CA ARG A 142 31.05 -15.87 16.01
C ARG A 142 30.53 -17.26 16.33
N VAL A 143 29.30 -17.58 15.91
CA VAL A 143 28.73 -18.92 16.12
C VAL A 143 29.46 -19.95 15.29
N SER A 144 29.75 -19.65 14.03
CA SER A 144 30.52 -20.51 13.12
C SER A 144 31.93 -20.79 13.65
N GLU A 145 32.66 -19.75 14.08
CA GLU A 145 33.98 -19.88 14.72
C GLU A 145 33.90 -20.70 16.01
N GLY A 146 32.90 -20.44 16.86
CA GLY A 146 32.66 -21.19 18.08
C GLY A 146 32.43 -22.68 17.82
N LEU A 147 31.62 -23.02 16.82
CA LEU A 147 31.35 -24.41 16.42
C LEU A 147 32.60 -25.09 15.84
N ARG A 148 33.41 -24.37 15.04
CA ARG A 148 34.67 -24.89 14.49
C ARG A 148 35.70 -25.16 15.59
N SER A 149 35.67 -24.41 16.69
CA SER A 149 36.57 -24.60 17.83
C SER A 149 36.29 -25.86 18.66
N LEU A 150 35.09 -26.45 18.53
CA LEU A 150 34.72 -27.67 19.24
C LEU A 150 35.25 -28.94 18.54
N PRO A 151 35.52 -30.02 19.31
CA PRO A 151 35.79 -31.36 18.76
C PRO A 151 34.62 -31.87 17.90
N GLU A 152 34.91 -32.68 16.89
CA GLU A 152 33.90 -33.19 15.94
C GLU A 152 32.72 -33.91 16.62
N ASP A 153 32.99 -34.70 17.66
CA ASP A 153 31.98 -35.43 18.44
C ASP A 153 31.00 -34.51 19.19
N GLN A 154 31.42 -33.29 19.50
CA GLN A 154 30.64 -32.31 20.26
C GLN A 154 30.04 -31.21 19.37
N ARG A 155 30.55 -31.06 18.14
CA ARG A 155 30.12 -30.05 17.17
C ARG A 155 28.69 -30.26 16.72
N ASN A 156 28.24 -31.51 16.60
CA ASN A 156 26.91 -31.85 16.09
C ASN A 156 25.82 -31.89 17.16
N MET A 157 26.17 -31.72 18.44
CA MET A 157 25.21 -31.73 19.54
C MET A 157 24.43 -30.41 19.59
N PRO A 158 23.08 -30.44 19.53
CA PRO A 158 22.26 -29.23 19.56
C PRO A 158 22.48 -28.36 20.79
N SER A 159 22.66 -28.95 21.98
CA SER A 159 22.89 -28.22 23.24
C SER A 159 24.15 -27.34 23.20
N ASN A 160 25.24 -27.85 22.62
CA ASN A 160 26.49 -27.10 22.46
C ASN A 160 26.35 -25.95 21.46
N ALA A 161 25.70 -26.21 20.32
CA ALA A 161 25.42 -25.18 19.32
C ALA A 161 24.55 -24.06 19.89
N LEU A 162 23.54 -24.42 20.67
CA LEU A 162 22.63 -23.48 21.32
C LEU A 162 23.33 -22.66 22.40
N SER A 163 24.23 -23.27 23.18
CA SER A 163 25.08 -22.60 24.16
C SER A 163 25.99 -21.54 23.51
N ILE A 164 26.67 -21.90 22.40
CA ILE A 164 27.51 -20.97 21.65
C ILE A 164 26.68 -19.81 21.08
N ALA A 165 25.52 -20.11 20.48
CA ALA A 165 24.62 -19.10 19.95
C ALA A 165 24.10 -18.14 21.02
N TRP A 166 23.73 -18.66 22.19
CA TRP A 166 23.27 -17.86 23.32
C TRP A 166 24.37 -16.93 23.87
N GLN A 167 25.59 -17.43 24.01
CA GLN A 167 26.74 -16.63 24.43
C GLN A 167 27.10 -15.55 23.40
N ALA A 168 27.09 -15.90 22.10
CA ALA A 168 27.37 -14.96 21.02
C ALA A 168 26.33 -13.84 20.94
N ALA A 169 25.06 -14.15 21.23
CA ALA A 169 23.97 -13.17 21.28
C ALA A 169 24.12 -12.17 22.44
N GLY A 170 24.66 -12.58 23.59
CA GLY A 170 24.99 -11.65 24.69
C GLY A 170 23.79 -10.92 25.32
N VAL A 171 22.55 -11.34 25.02
CA VAL A 171 21.31 -10.66 25.46
C VAL A 171 20.91 -10.96 26.90
N ALA A 172 21.45 -12.02 27.51
CA ALA A 172 21.04 -12.53 28.82
C ALA A 172 21.05 -11.45 29.92
N SER A 173 22.16 -10.72 30.06
CA SER A 173 22.31 -9.71 31.11
C SER A 173 21.42 -8.47 30.89
N ALA A 174 21.11 -8.15 29.63
CA ALA A 174 20.23 -7.05 29.28
C ALA A 174 18.77 -7.41 29.59
N TRP A 175 18.32 -8.57 29.10
CA TRP A 175 16.97 -9.06 29.35
C TRP A 175 16.72 -9.31 30.83
N GLN A 176 17.68 -9.83 31.59
CA GLN A 176 17.56 -10.00 33.03
C GLN A 176 17.33 -8.65 33.74
N LYS A 177 18.07 -7.59 33.37
CA LYS A 177 17.88 -6.26 33.95
C LYS A 177 16.52 -5.67 33.60
N ILE A 178 16.05 -5.87 32.38
CA ILE A 178 14.74 -5.39 31.91
C ILE A 178 13.62 -6.17 32.59
N ALA A 179 13.77 -7.49 32.75
CA ALA A 179 12.79 -8.37 33.40
C ALA A 179 12.57 -8.07 34.88
N LEU A 180 13.54 -7.43 35.57
CA LEU A 180 13.35 -6.98 36.95
C LEU A 180 12.33 -5.83 37.07
N ALA A 181 12.03 -5.12 35.98
CA ALA A 181 11.01 -4.08 35.96
C ALA A 181 9.65 -4.69 35.61
N ASN A 182 8.58 -4.30 36.32
CA ASN A 182 7.21 -4.74 36.01
C ASN A 182 6.59 -3.91 34.88
N THR A 183 7.30 -3.76 33.76
CA THR A 183 6.84 -3.09 32.53
C THR A 183 6.42 -4.14 31.49
N PRO A 184 5.66 -3.77 30.44
CA PRO A 184 5.36 -4.67 29.33
C PRO A 184 6.63 -5.30 28.72
N ASP A 185 7.68 -4.49 28.53
CA ASP A 185 8.98 -4.94 28.03
C ASP A 185 9.70 -5.88 29.02
N GLY A 186 9.53 -5.64 30.32
CA GLY A 186 10.01 -6.51 31.40
C GLY A 186 9.39 -7.90 31.34
N ARG A 187 8.05 -7.98 31.27
CA ARG A 187 7.32 -9.24 31.13
C ARG A 187 7.71 -9.99 29.85
N ALA A 188 7.74 -9.30 28.71
CA ALA A 188 8.18 -9.89 27.45
C ALA A 188 9.64 -10.40 27.51
N SER A 189 10.53 -9.71 28.22
CA SER A 189 11.91 -10.16 28.43
C SER A 189 11.99 -11.38 29.35
N ASN A 190 11.14 -11.45 30.38
CA ASN A 190 11.02 -12.62 31.24
C ASN A 190 10.53 -13.85 30.47
N ASP A 191 9.46 -13.70 29.69
CA ASP A 191 8.90 -14.80 28.87
C ASP A 191 9.93 -15.33 27.86
N ARG A 192 10.75 -14.45 27.28
CA ARG A 192 11.85 -14.83 26.38
C ARG A 192 12.92 -15.65 27.11
N LEU A 193 13.27 -15.29 28.33
CA LEU A 193 14.23 -16.05 29.15
C LEU A 193 13.67 -17.44 29.48
N ASP A 194 12.40 -17.54 29.85
CA ASP A 194 11.73 -18.80 30.13
C ASP A 194 11.67 -19.71 28.89
N ALA A 195 11.35 -19.14 27.72
CA ALA A 195 11.35 -19.87 26.46
C ALA A 195 12.74 -20.43 26.11
N VAL A 196 13.80 -19.66 26.35
CA VAL A 196 15.19 -20.11 26.13
C VAL A 196 15.54 -21.25 27.09
N MET A 197 15.14 -21.17 28.36
CA MET A 197 15.35 -22.27 29.32
C MET A 197 14.65 -23.56 28.92
N ARG A 198 13.40 -23.47 28.44
CA ARG A 198 12.67 -24.63 27.89
C ARG A 198 13.37 -25.23 26.68
N LEU A 199 13.92 -24.39 25.80
CA LEU A 199 14.64 -24.83 24.62
C LEU A 199 15.96 -25.56 24.96
N PHE A 200 16.68 -25.10 25.99
CA PHE A 200 17.86 -25.81 26.51
C PHE A 200 17.49 -27.15 27.15
N GLN A 201 16.42 -27.19 27.97
CA GLN A 201 15.93 -28.45 28.55
C GLN A 201 15.56 -29.46 27.46
N PHE A 202 14.81 -29.01 26.46
CA PHE A 202 14.44 -29.85 25.33
C PHE A 202 15.65 -30.36 24.53
N ALA A 203 16.72 -29.56 24.41
CA ALA A 203 17.95 -29.99 23.75
C ALA A 203 18.76 -31.03 24.55
N GLU A 204 18.54 -31.14 25.86
CA GLU A 204 19.18 -32.13 26.74
C GLU A 204 18.34 -33.41 26.91
N ASP A 205 17.06 -33.39 26.54
CA ASP A 205 16.17 -34.55 26.63
C ASP A 205 16.55 -35.66 25.64
N ALA A 206 16.46 -36.91 26.08
CA ALA A 206 16.81 -38.10 25.28
C ALA A 206 15.93 -38.31 24.03
N THR A 207 14.82 -37.56 23.91
CA THR A 207 13.91 -37.57 22.75
C THR A 207 14.28 -36.54 21.68
N ALA A 208 15.27 -35.68 21.94
CA ALA A 208 15.77 -34.73 20.97
C ALA A 208 16.62 -35.41 19.91
N SER A 209 16.60 -34.88 18.69
CA SER A 209 17.50 -35.33 17.63
C SER A 209 18.97 -35.08 18.00
N ASN A 210 19.84 -36.04 17.64
CA ASN A 210 21.28 -35.94 17.88
C ASN A 210 22.02 -35.04 16.88
N SER A 211 21.32 -34.47 15.89
CA SER A 211 21.88 -33.53 14.90
C SER A 211 21.24 -32.15 15.01
N ILE A 212 22.04 -31.11 14.75
CA ILE A 212 21.57 -29.71 14.78
C ILE A 212 20.38 -29.50 13.83
N VAL A 213 20.49 -30.01 12.59
CA VAL A 213 19.44 -29.86 11.56
C VAL A 213 18.17 -30.59 11.99
N GLY A 214 18.30 -31.83 12.45
CA GLY A 214 17.16 -32.61 12.94
C GLY A 214 16.48 -31.93 14.13
N PHE A 215 17.25 -31.34 15.04
CA PHE A 215 16.72 -30.57 16.17
C PHE A 215 15.95 -29.33 15.72
N ILE A 216 16.49 -28.54 14.78
CA ILE A 216 15.81 -27.35 14.23
C ILE A 216 14.48 -27.75 13.57
N THR A 217 14.48 -28.82 12.76
CA THR A 217 13.25 -29.33 12.12
C THR A 217 12.23 -29.80 13.15
N GLN A 218 12.67 -30.51 14.19
CA GLN A 218 11.81 -30.97 15.28
C GLN A 218 11.16 -29.80 16.03
N VAL A 219 11.91 -28.74 16.33
CA VAL A 219 11.38 -27.53 16.98
C VAL A 219 10.42 -26.77 16.05
N ARG A 220 10.72 -26.66 14.75
CA ARG A 220 9.83 -26.02 13.76
C ARG A 220 8.49 -26.75 13.58
N ASN A 221 8.49 -28.07 13.69
CA ASN A 221 7.29 -28.90 13.54
C ASN A 221 6.46 -29.03 14.83
N MET A 222 6.89 -28.39 15.92
CA MET A 222 6.23 -28.50 17.21
C MET A 222 4.95 -27.66 17.24
N GLN A 223 3.78 -28.31 17.25
CA GLN A 223 2.47 -27.64 17.28
C GLN A 223 2.02 -27.23 18.70
N VAL A 224 2.59 -27.86 19.73
CA VAL A 224 2.30 -27.59 21.14
C VAL A 224 3.62 -27.26 21.83
N GLN A 225 3.64 -26.26 22.70
CA GLN A 225 4.83 -25.89 23.45
C GLN A 225 5.38 -27.10 24.22
N ALA A 226 6.71 -27.27 24.25
CA ALA A 226 7.35 -28.29 25.06
C ALA A 226 6.95 -28.11 26.53
N ASP A 227 6.55 -29.22 27.16
CA ASP A 227 6.17 -29.20 28.57
C ASP A 227 7.40 -28.82 29.40
N SER A 228 7.26 -27.82 30.26
CA SER A 228 8.37 -27.34 31.06
C SER A 228 8.50 -28.20 32.30
N LEU A 229 9.56 -29.03 32.35
CA LEU A 229 9.96 -29.76 33.56
C LEU A 229 10.49 -28.82 34.67
N ALA A 230 10.66 -27.54 34.37
CA ALA A 230 10.87 -26.54 35.41
C ALA A 230 9.64 -26.51 36.31
N HIS A 231 9.79 -26.99 37.55
CA HIS A 231 8.93 -26.59 38.64
C HIS A 231 8.98 -25.06 38.71
N VAL A 232 8.04 -24.39 38.04
CA VAL A 232 7.72 -23.00 38.36
C VAL A 232 7.21 -23.08 39.78
N GLY A 233 8.07 -22.75 40.74
CA GLY A 233 7.68 -22.64 42.13
C GLY A 233 6.43 -21.75 42.18
N PRO A 234 5.44 -22.07 43.03
CA PRO A 234 4.25 -21.24 43.14
C PRO A 234 4.70 -19.79 43.37
N VAL A 235 4.33 -18.89 42.44
CA VAL A 235 4.58 -17.47 42.62
C VAL A 235 3.81 -17.05 43.87
N GLU A 236 4.52 -16.64 44.92
CA GLU A 236 3.96 -16.47 46.26
C GLU A 236 2.82 -15.43 46.28
N ASP A 237 2.84 -14.46 45.35
CA ASP A 237 1.85 -13.38 45.22
C ASP A 237 1.10 -13.40 43.87
N ALA A 238 0.62 -14.57 43.42
CA ALA A 238 -0.17 -14.69 42.20
C ALA A 238 -1.57 -15.29 42.40
N VAL A 239 -2.50 -14.89 41.53
CA VAL A 239 -3.82 -15.53 41.42
C VAL A 239 -3.64 -16.91 40.79
N SER A 240 -4.04 -17.96 41.50
CA SER A 240 -3.95 -19.34 41.02
C SER A 240 -5.14 -19.66 40.10
N LEU A 241 -4.88 -19.84 38.80
CA LEU A 241 -5.87 -20.38 37.86
C LEU A 241 -5.77 -21.92 37.85
N ALA A 242 -6.89 -22.59 38.14
CA ALA A 242 -6.93 -24.05 38.18
C ALA A 242 -8.28 -24.59 37.69
N THR A 243 -8.24 -25.77 37.06
CA THR A 243 -9.46 -26.53 36.77
C THR A 243 -10.03 -27.14 38.06
N PRO A 244 -11.32 -27.54 38.10
CA PRO A 244 -11.90 -28.20 39.27
C PRO A 244 -11.10 -29.43 39.76
N ALA A 245 -10.52 -30.19 38.82
CA ALA A 245 -9.65 -31.31 39.14
C ALA A 245 -8.28 -30.86 39.68
N GLY A 246 -7.66 -29.84 39.10
CA GLY A 246 -6.39 -29.27 39.58
C GLY A 246 -6.51 -28.53 40.91
N ALA A 247 -7.73 -28.11 41.26
CA ALA A 247 -8.04 -27.52 42.56
C ALA A 247 -8.12 -28.56 43.69
N ALA A 248 -8.22 -29.85 43.37
CA ALA A 248 -8.33 -30.90 44.37
C ALA A 248 -7.12 -30.91 45.32
N GLY A 249 -7.41 -30.94 46.63
CA GLY A 249 -6.37 -30.95 47.68
C GLY A 249 -5.80 -29.58 48.05
N ARG A 250 -6.23 -28.50 47.40
CA ARG A 250 -5.86 -27.10 47.74
C ARG A 250 -7.03 -26.37 48.40
N HIS A 251 -6.77 -25.20 49.00
CA HIS A 251 -7.79 -24.30 49.53
C HIS A 251 -7.35 -22.83 49.39
N TRP A 252 -8.29 -21.92 49.16
CA TRP A 252 -8.03 -20.49 49.03
C TRP A 252 -9.03 -19.67 49.86
N PRO A 253 -8.65 -18.47 50.37
CA PRO A 253 -9.60 -17.57 51.04
C PRO A 253 -10.76 -17.17 50.14
N TYR A 254 -10.48 -16.91 48.87
CA TYR A 254 -11.43 -16.45 47.87
C TYR A 254 -11.32 -17.35 46.64
N VAL A 255 -12.46 -17.77 46.10
CA VAL A 255 -12.52 -18.58 44.87
C VAL A 255 -13.48 -17.91 43.91
N TRP A 256 -13.02 -17.65 42.69
CA TRP A 256 -13.86 -17.19 41.58
C TRP A 256 -14.09 -18.37 40.65
N ILE A 257 -15.35 -18.71 40.44
CA ILE A 257 -15.78 -19.69 39.46
C ILE A 257 -16.44 -18.90 38.32
N VAL A 258 -15.73 -18.84 37.21
CA VAL A 258 -16.10 -18.06 36.03
C VAL A 258 -16.74 -18.95 34.96
N GLU A 259 -17.45 -18.33 34.00
CA GLU A 259 -18.04 -19.00 32.83
C GLU A 259 -18.98 -20.16 33.18
N ILE A 260 -19.83 -19.98 34.20
CA ILE A 260 -20.85 -20.98 34.55
C ILE A 260 -22.05 -20.83 33.61
N GLU A 261 -21.84 -21.20 32.37
CA GLU A 261 -22.76 -20.98 31.25
C GLU A 261 -23.31 -22.29 30.70
N GLN A 262 -24.45 -22.19 30.03
CA GLN A 262 -25.05 -23.31 29.32
C GLN A 262 -24.07 -23.85 28.27
N ASP A 263 -23.97 -25.16 28.15
CA ASP A 263 -23.08 -25.88 27.23
C ASP A 263 -21.56 -25.71 27.47
N VAL A 264 -21.15 -24.79 28.37
CA VAL A 264 -19.79 -24.68 28.89
C VAL A 264 -19.63 -25.50 30.17
N TRP A 265 -20.51 -25.27 31.16
CA TRP A 265 -20.51 -26.03 32.41
C TRP A 265 -21.92 -26.09 33.03
N PRO A 266 -22.56 -27.27 33.15
CA PRO A 266 -22.04 -28.62 32.97
C PRO A 266 -21.75 -28.99 31.52
N ASN A 267 -20.55 -29.53 31.27
CA ASN A 267 -20.25 -30.13 29.97
C ASN A 267 -20.78 -31.57 29.94
N LEU A 268 -21.87 -31.77 29.23
CA LEU A 268 -22.57 -33.06 29.12
C LEU A 268 -22.17 -33.84 27.87
N ALA A 269 -21.17 -33.36 27.12
CA ALA A 269 -20.64 -34.09 25.98
C ALA A 269 -19.96 -35.39 26.43
N GLY A 270 -20.24 -36.49 25.73
CA GLY A 270 -19.59 -37.77 25.97
C GLY A 270 -18.08 -37.68 25.72
N ARG A 271 -17.26 -38.10 26.68
CA ARG A 271 -15.79 -38.15 26.53
C ARG A 271 -15.38 -39.50 25.93
N ASN A 272 -14.26 -39.55 25.19
CA ASN A 272 -13.66 -40.78 24.65
C ASN A 272 -14.58 -41.65 23.75
N THR A 273 -15.46 -41.02 22.97
CA THR A 273 -16.42 -41.72 22.10
C THR A 273 -15.79 -42.45 20.90
N MET A 274 -14.61 -42.02 20.44
CA MET A 274 -13.97 -42.57 19.23
C MET A 274 -13.47 -44.01 19.39
N PHE A 275 -12.97 -44.37 20.58
CA PHE A 275 -12.45 -45.71 20.87
C PHE A 275 -13.38 -46.52 21.79
N GLY A 276 -14.50 -45.95 22.24
CA GLY A 276 -15.46 -46.63 23.10
C GLY A 276 -14.87 -47.15 24.42
N GLY A 277 -13.83 -46.50 24.95
CA GLY A 277 -13.08 -47.01 26.10
C GLY A 277 -13.95 -47.18 27.37
N GLU A 278 -14.91 -46.28 27.58
CA GLU A 278 -15.89 -46.40 28.67
C GLU A 278 -16.89 -47.53 28.43
N GLU A 279 -17.27 -47.79 27.17
CA GLU A 279 -18.14 -48.92 26.80
C GLU A 279 -17.44 -50.26 27.05
N LEU A 280 -16.14 -50.34 26.73
CA LEU A 280 -15.32 -51.49 27.02
C LEU A 280 -15.16 -51.70 28.52
N ALA A 281 -14.89 -50.63 29.29
CA ALA A 281 -14.78 -50.72 30.75
C ALA A 281 -16.10 -51.17 31.40
N GLU A 282 -17.24 -50.67 30.93
CA GLU A 282 -18.57 -51.07 31.42
C GLU A 282 -18.90 -52.51 31.04
N LEU A 283 -18.61 -52.92 29.80
CA LEU A 283 -18.76 -54.30 29.34
C LEU A 283 -17.89 -55.27 30.16
N VAL A 284 -16.65 -54.88 30.48
CA VAL A 284 -15.72 -55.69 31.28
C VAL A 284 -16.17 -55.77 32.74
N LEU A 285 -16.62 -54.66 33.34
CA LEU A 285 -16.97 -54.60 34.76
C LEU A 285 -18.39 -55.12 35.07
N ARG A 286 -19.34 -54.94 34.15
CA ARG A 286 -20.77 -55.25 34.36
C ARG A 286 -21.32 -56.32 33.44
N GLY A 287 -20.57 -56.74 32.41
CA GLY A 287 -20.97 -57.80 31.47
C GLY A 287 -22.04 -57.40 30.47
N THR A 288 -22.55 -56.16 30.53
CA THR A 288 -23.63 -55.65 29.68
C THR A 288 -23.40 -54.16 29.41
N LEU A 289 -23.63 -53.73 28.17
CA LEU A 289 -23.74 -52.31 27.85
C LEU A 289 -25.08 -51.79 28.38
N ALA A 290 -25.07 -50.63 29.03
CA ALA A 290 -26.29 -50.03 29.52
C ALA A 290 -27.20 -49.62 28.34
N SER A 291 -28.39 -50.21 28.26
CA SER A 291 -29.44 -49.82 27.32
C SER A 291 -30.10 -48.54 27.80
N VAL A 292 -30.59 -47.73 26.85
CA VAL A 292 -31.50 -46.61 27.13
C VAL A 292 -32.69 -47.14 27.94
N ASP A 293 -33.04 -46.47 29.04
CA ASP A 293 -34.14 -46.89 29.92
C ASP A 293 -35.50 -46.76 29.19
N GLU A 294 -36.59 -47.37 29.69
CA GLU A 294 -37.93 -47.35 29.03
C GLU A 294 -38.47 -45.93 28.75
N GLN A 295 -37.90 -44.92 29.41
CA GLN A 295 -38.23 -43.49 29.28
C GLN A 295 -37.30 -42.73 28.34
N GLY A 296 -36.35 -43.38 27.67
CA GLY A 296 -35.44 -42.75 26.71
C GLY A 296 -34.21 -42.05 27.33
N HIS A 297 -33.95 -42.23 28.62
CA HIS A 297 -32.79 -41.63 29.30
C HIS A 297 -31.53 -42.47 29.08
N ASP A 298 -30.45 -41.84 28.59
CA ASP A 298 -29.13 -42.46 28.54
C ASP A 298 -28.49 -42.46 29.93
N PRO A 299 -28.21 -43.63 30.54
CA PRO A 299 -27.55 -43.71 31.86
C PRO A 299 -26.15 -43.08 31.89
N ARG A 300 -25.49 -42.93 30.72
CA ARG A 300 -24.19 -42.25 30.59
C ARG A 300 -24.31 -40.76 30.88
N PHE A 301 -25.38 -40.13 30.39
CA PHE A 301 -25.68 -38.73 30.66
C PHE A 301 -25.81 -38.45 32.16
N VAL A 302 -26.47 -39.36 32.89
CA VAL A 302 -26.62 -39.25 34.36
C VAL A 302 -25.28 -39.38 35.08
N SER A 303 -24.39 -40.25 34.61
CA SER A 303 -23.05 -40.44 35.18
C SER A 303 -22.15 -39.20 34.95
N VAL A 304 -22.15 -38.65 33.73
CA VAL A 304 -21.41 -37.44 33.37
C VAL A 304 -21.93 -36.25 34.18
N LEU A 305 -23.25 -36.04 34.22
CA LEU A 305 -23.87 -34.99 35.03
C LEU A 305 -23.53 -35.13 36.52
N SER A 306 -23.51 -36.36 37.06
CA SER A 306 -23.13 -36.62 38.44
C SER A 306 -21.66 -36.29 38.72
N SER A 307 -20.79 -36.50 37.74
CA SER A 307 -19.37 -36.14 37.82
C SER A 307 -19.18 -34.63 37.74
N GLU A 308 -19.89 -33.94 36.85
CA GLU A 308 -19.89 -32.47 36.77
C GLU A 308 -20.42 -31.82 38.06
N LYS A 309 -21.49 -32.37 38.66
CA LYS A 309 -21.99 -31.94 39.97
C LYS A 309 -20.94 -32.10 41.08
N LYS A 310 -20.17 -33.19 41.06
CA LYS A 310 -19.06 -33.39 42.01
C LYS A 310 -17.95 -32.36 41.78
N SER A 311 -17.58 -32.09 40.53
CA SER A 311 -16.59 -31.06 40.19
C SER A 311 -17.02 -29.67 40.65
N PHE A 312 -18.30 -29.33 40.49
CA PHE A 312 -18.85 -28.07 41.00
C PHE A 312 -18.77 -27.99 42.52
N LEU A 313 -19.18 -29.04 43.23
CA LEU A 313 -19.04 -29.13 44.69
C LEU A 313 -17.58 -29.03 45.16
N VAL A 314 -16.66 -29.73 44.48
CA VAL A 314 -15.23 -29.66 44.78
C VAL A 314 -14.73 -28.23 44.67
N SER A 315 -15.17 -27.48 43.66
CA SER A 315 -14.77 -26.08 43.42
C SER A 315 -15.31 -25.15 44.51
N LEU A 316 -16.60 -25.26 44.86
CA LEU A 316 -17.22 -24.47 45.93
C LEU A 316 -16.54 -24.69 47.28
N THR A 317 -16.19 -25.94 47.60
CA THR A 317 -15.58 -26.31 48.89
C THR A 317 -14.12 -25.90 49.04
N ARG A 318 -13.48 -25.33 48.00
CA ARG A 318 -12.10 -24.81 48.12
C ARG A 318 -12.03 -23.45 48.78
N ALA A 319 -13.11 -22.69 48.79
CA ALA A 319 -13.14 -21.38 49.44
C ALA A 319 -13.25 -21.51 50.96
N SER A 320 -12.39 -20.80 51.69
CA SER A 320 -12.46 -20.72 53.16
C SER A 320 -13.19 -19.46 53.66
N LYS A 321 -13.35 -18.42 52.84
CA LYS A 321 -14.13 -17.22 53.18
C LYS A 321 -15.31 -16.98 52.24
N GLN A 322 -15.04 -16.79 50.94
CA GLN A 322 -16.08 -16.39 49.98
C GLN A 322 -15.88 -17.06 48.62
N VAL A 323 -17.00 -17.36 47.97
CA VAL A 323 -17.06 -17.82 46.59
C VAL A 323 -17.74 -16.75 45.76
N TYR A 324 -17.16 -16.45 44.61
CA TYR A 324 -17.74 -15.59 43.58
C TYR A 324 -18.08 -16.46 42.39
N LEU A 325 -19.29 -16.32 41.88
CA LEU A 325 -19.79 -17.06 40.72
C LEU A 325 -20.13 -16.03 39.64
N SER A 326 -19.71 -16.27 38.40
CA SER A 326 -20.09 -15.43 37.27
C SER A 326 -20.57 -16.25 36.09
N ALA A 327 -21.50 -15.67 35.34
CA ALA A 327 -22.04 -16.17 34.09
C ALA A 327 -22.46 -14.98 33.22
N VAL A 328 -22.33 -15.12 31.91
CA VAL A 328 -22.80 -14.13 30.94
C VAL A 328 -24.23 -14.47 30.51
N TRP A 329 -25.06 -13.42 30.35
CA TRP A 329 -26.39 -13.55 29.76
C TRP A 329 -26.60 -12.49 28.69
N ASN A 330 -26.40 -12.88 27.43
CA ASN A 330 -26.64 -12.05 26.25
C ASN A 330 -27.49 -12.86 25.23
N ASP A 331 -27.41 -12.54 23.94
CA ASP A 331 -28.18 -13.25 22.92
C ASP A 331 -27.54 -14.59 22.51
N ASP A 332 -26.24 -14.76 22.71
CA ASP A 332 -25.46 -15.94 22.33
C ASP A 332 -25.19 -16.89 23.52
N ALA A 333 -25.14 -16.37 24.74
CA ALA A 333 -24.79 -17.07 25.97
C ALA A 333 -25.90 -16.92 27.02
N SER A 334 -26.16 -18.01 27.73
CA SER A 334 -27.14 -18.06 28.83
C SER A 334 -26.49 -18.70 30.07
N PRO A 335 -26.85 -18.25 31.30
CA PRO A 335 -26.37 -18.87 32.53
C PRO A 335 -26.75 -20.35 32.59
N SER A 336 -25.87 -21.14 33.21
CA SER A 336 -26.05 -22.57 33.37
C SER A 336 -27.28 -22.92 34.22
N ASP A 337 -27.91 -24.06 33.90
CA ASP A 337 -28.90 -24.69 34.77
C ASP A 337 -28.39 -24.99 36.19
N PHE A 338 -27.08 -25.11 36.42
CA PHE A 338 -26.52 -25.21 37.77
C PHE A 338 -26.82 -23.97 38.62
N LEU A 339 -26.74 -22.78 38.04
CA LEU A 339 -27.04 -21.54 38.75
C LEU A 339 -28.54 -21.43 39.04
N PHE A 340 -29.39 -21.68 38.05
CA PHE A 340 -30.84 -21.65 38.24
C PHE A 340 -31.37 -22.72 39.19
N GLY A 341 -30.73 -23.89 39.23
CA GLY A 341 -31.14 -25.01 40.05
C GLY A 341 -30.66 -24.93 41.50
N TYR A 342 -29.42 -24.48 41.71
CA TYR A 342 -28.80 -24.47 43.04
C TYR A 342 -28.83 -23.11 43.74
N LEU A 343 -28.97 -22.00 43.00
CA LEU A 343 -28.95 -20.63 43.51
C LEU A 343 -30.09 -19.77 42.94
N PRO A 344 -31.36 -20.24 42.98
CA PRO A 344 -32.49 -19.51 42.40
C PRO A 344 -32.74 -18.13 43.06
N GLU A 345 -32.28 -17.93 44.30
CA GLU A 345 -32.36 -16.66 45.01
C GLU A 345 -31.44 -15.56 44.44
N HIS A 346 -30.39 -15.96 43.71
CA HIS A 346 -29.41 -15.04 43.11
C HIS A 346 -29.52 -15.00 41.58
N TYR A 347 -29.96 -16.10 40.96
CA TYR A 347 -30.10 -16.24 39.51
C TYR A 347 -31.54 -16.59 39.14
N SER A 348 -32.35 -15.59 38.77
CA SER A 348 -33.71 -15.80 38.28
C SER A 348 -33.68 -16.32 36.84
N ARG A 349 -34.56 -17.28 36.53
CA ARG A 349 -34.80 -17.73 35.13
C ARG A 349 -35.48 -16.65 34.28
N ASN A 350 -36.08 -15.64 34.91
CA ASN A 350 -36.70 -14.52 34.20
C ASN A 350 -35.66 -13.42 33.98
N LYS A 351 -35.31 -13.15 32.71
CA LYS A 351 -34.33 -12.11 32.33
C LYS A 351 -34.71 -10.71 32.86
N GLN A 352 -36.00 -10.42 33.04
CA GLN A 352 -36.48 -9.12 33.57
C GLN A 352 -36.26 -8.95 35.08
N GLU A 353 -36.10 -10.05 35.81
CA GLU A 353 -35.85 -10.06 37.26
C GLU A 353 -34.38 -10.33 37.60
N ALA A 354 -33.56 -10.63 36.58
CA ALA A 354 -32.15 -10.89 36.73
C ALA A 354 -31.39 -9.59 37.05
N THR A 355 -30.50 -9.65 38.04
CA THR A 355 -29.61 -8.52 38.36
C THR A 355 -28.38 -8.59 37.45
N PHE A 356 -28.26 -7.63 36.54
CA PHE A 356 -27.09 -7.50 35.68
C PHE A 356 -26.04 -6.60 36.32
N THR A 357 -24.76 -6.97 36.17
CA THR A 357 -23.66 -6.05 36.47
C THR A 357 -23.70 -4.89 35.48
N SER A 358 -23.65 -3.65 35.97
CA SER A 358 -23.50 -2.47 35.11
C SER A 358 -22.12 -2.49 34.45
N VAL A 359 -22.07 -2.71 33.14
CA VAL A 359 -20.87 -2.59 32.31
C VAL A 359 -20.96 -1.26 31.59
N GLY A 360 -19.95 -0.40 31.72
CA GLY A 360 -19.94 1.01 31.33
C GLY A 360 -19.82 1.27 29.83
N TYR A 361 -20.53 0.49 29.02
CA TYR A 361 -20.73 0.73 27.60
C TYR A 361 -22.23 0.93 27.37
N SER A 362 -22.71 2.18 27.48
CA SER A 362 -24.03 2.51 26.95
C SER A 362 -23.91 2.84 25.46
N GLU A 363 -23.98 1.82 24.60
CA GLU A 363 -24.34 2.02 23.19
C GLU A 363 -25.85 2.29 23.11
N SER A 364 -26.26 3.55 23.24
CA SER A 364 -27.43 4.12 22.55
C SER A 364 -27.84 5.45 23.17
N GLY A 365 -27.96 6.48 22.33
CA GLY A 365 -28.64 7.73 22.66
C GLY A 365 -30.16 7.53 22.81
N GLN A 366 -30.60 6.80 23.83
CA GLN A 366 -31.97 6.88 24.31
C GLN A 366 -32.00 7.67 25.61
N THR A 367 -32.47 8.90 25.49
CA THR A 367 -32.89 9.77 26.57
C THR A 367 -33.98 9.06 27.39
N GLY A 368 -33.59 8.42 28.48
CA GLY A 368 -34.47 7.88 29.51
C GLY A 368 -33.92 8.29 30.88
N GLU A 369 -34.69 9.08 31.61
CA GLU A 369 -34.39 9.62 32.94
C GLU A 369 -34.00 8.50 33.91
N VAL A 370 -32.70 8.38 34.21
CA VAL A 370 -32.18 7.65 35.37
C VAL A 370 -31.19 8.60 36.05
N GLU A 371 -31.54 9.05 37.26
CA GLU A 371 -30.85 10.09 38.06
C GLU A 371 -29.46 9.67 38.62
N ASP A 372 -28.67 8.85 37.92
CA ASP A 372 -27.29 8.51 38.34
C ASP A 372 -26.42 8.16 37.10
N SER A 373 -26.21 9.14 36.21
CA SER A 373 -25.40 8.99 34.99
C SER A 373 -23.89 8.95 35.22
N ASP A 374 -23.41 9.54 36.32
CA ASP A 374 -21.99 9.88 36.48
C ASP A 374 -21.12 8.67 36.83
N THR A 375 -21.70 7.65 37.47
CA THR A 375 -21.01 6.38 37.78
C THR A 375 -21.01 5.37 36.64
N ALA A 376 -21.84 5.57 35.60
CA ALA A 376 -22.00 4.58 34.53
C ALA A 376 -20.87 4.65 33.48
N ALA A 377 -20.33 5.84 33.19
CA ALA A 377 -19.27 6.03 32.19
C ALA A 377 -17.92 5.39 32.58
N CYS A 378 -17.70 5.16 33.88
CA CYS A 378 -16.48 4.55 34.42
C CYS A 378 -16.68 3.10 34.90
N ALA A 379 -17.87 2.53 34.74
CA ALA A 379 -18.17 1.17 35.19
C ALA A 379 -17.41 0.16 34.29
N GLY A 380 -16.45 -0.57 34.84
CA GLY A 380 -15.62 -1.52 34.06
C GLY A 380 -14.19 -1.03 33.79
N LEU A 381 -13.80 0.12 34.34
CA LEU A 381 -12.39 0.46 34.49
C LEU A 381 -11.77 -0.41 35.58
N ASP A 382 -10.64 -1.05 35.29
CA ASP A 382 -9.97 -1.99 36.20
C ASP A 382 -9.22 -1.29 37.34
N GLY A 383 -9.42 0.03 37.50
CA GLY A 383 -8.67 0.88 38.42
C GLY A 383 -7.19 0.99 38.04
N SER A 384 -6.82 0.65 36.80
CA SER A 384 -5.44 0.79 36.34
C SER A 384 -5.08 2.28 36.23
N PRO A 385 -3.79 2.65 36.34
CA PRO A 385 -3.40 4.05 36.21
C PRO A 385 -3.78 4.65 34.85
N ARG A 386 -3.83 3.83 33.79
CA ARG A 386 -4.28 4.26 32.46
C ARG A 386 -5.76 4.59 32.45
N ASP A 387 -6.57 3.77 33.11
CA ASP A 387 -8.02 3.95 33.19
C ASP A 387 -8.37 5.19 34.03
N LEU A 388 -7.64 5.41 35.13
CA LEU A 388 -7.77 6.61 35.94
C LEU A 388 -7.41 7.87 35.15
N VAL A 389 -6.35 7.83 34.33
CA VAL A 389 -6.01 8.94 33.41
C VAL A 389 -7.12 9.16 32.38
N ALA A 390 -7.67 8.09 31.81
CA ALA A 390 -8.75 8.18 30.82
C ALA A 390 -10.02 8.79 31.42
N ALA A 391 -10.45 8.30 32.59
CA ALA A 391 -11.60 8.82 33.33
C ALA A 391 -11.40 10.30 33.69
N ALA A 392 -10.27 10.66 34.29
CA ALA A 392 -9.99 12.03 34.68
C ALA A 392 -9.94 12.99 33.47
N ARG A 393 -9.36 12.57 32.34
CA ARG A 393 -9.38 13.37 31.10
C ARG A 393 -10.80 13.51 30.53
N ALA A 394 -11.61 12.45 30.56
CA ALA A 394 -12.99 12.51 30.10
C ALA A 394 -13.83 13.47 30.96
N SER A 395 -13.69 13.41 32.29
CA SER A 395 -14.36 14.33 33.22
C SER A 395 -13.97 15.80 32.96
N LEU A 396 -12.70 16.08 32.62
CA LEU A 396 -12.26 17.44 32.27
C LEU A 396 -12.88 17.99 30.97
N VAL A 397 -13.32 17.13 30.04
CA VAL A 397 -13.89 17.54 28.75
C VAL A 397 -15.41 17.63 28.79
N CYS A 398 -16.07 16.73 29.53
CA CYS A 398 -17.52 16.57 29.50
C CYS A 398 -18.29 17.50 30.47
N GLU A 399 -17.69 18.01 31.56
CA GLU A 399 -18.45 18.63 32.66
C GLU A 399 -18.04 20.07 33.01
N SER A 400 -18.49 21.05 32.22
CA SER A 400 -18.24 22.48 32.52
C SER A 400 -19.12 23.11 33.62
N GLU A 401 -20.08 22.36 34.20
CA GLU A 401 -21.01 22.88 35.21
C GLU A 401 -20.67 22.50 36.68
N HIS A 402 -19.76 21.53 36.91
CA HIS A 402 -19.40 21.03 38.24
C HIS A 402 -17.91 21.21 38.58
N ALA A 403 -17.54 22.43 39.00
CA ALA A 403 -16.16 22.83 39.33
C ALA A 403 -15.43 21.94 40.36
N SER A 404 -16.14 21.16 41.18
CA SER A 404 -15.52 20.24 42.15
C SER A 404 -14.97 18.96 41.50
N GLN A 405 -15.66 18.40 40.51
CA GLN A 405 -15.22 17.19 39.80
C GLN A 405 -14.06 17.51 38.86
N GLU A 406 -14.09 18.65 38.17
CA GLU A 406 -12.97 19.14 37.37
C GLU A 406 -11.69 19.29 38.23
N HIS A 407 -11.83 19.89 39.43
CA HIS A 407 -10.70 20.08 40.33
C HIS A 407 -10.15 18.74 40.87
N ASP A 408 -11.02 17.79 41.17
CA ASP A 408 -10.63 16.45 41.61
C ASP A 408 -9.91 15.67 40.48
N ALA A 409 -10.44 15.72 39.26
CA ALA A 409 -9.83 15.11 38.08
C ALA A 409 -8.45 15.71 37.76
N ALA A 410 -8.31 17.05 37.80
CA ALA A 410 -7.03 17.73 37.64
C ALA A 410 -6.04 17.35 38.75
N THR A 411 -6.52 17.23 39.99
CA THR A 411 -5.69 16.81 41.14
C THR A 411 -5.22 15.36 40.98
N ALA A 412 -6.10 14.46 40.55
CA ALA A 412 -5.78 13.06 40.29
C ALA A 412 -4.70 12.95 39.18
N LEU A 413 -4.85 13.67 38.07
CA LEU A 413 -3.85 13.72 37.00
C LEU A 413 -2.51 14.28 37.50
N GLY A 414 -2.53 15.33 38.34
CA GLY A 414 -1.33 15.88 38.96
C GLY A 414 -0.60 14.87 39.86
N ILE A 415 -1.34 14.11 40.66
CA ILE A 415 -0.78 13.05 41.51
C ILE A 415 -0.16 11.95 40.65
N LEU A 416 -0.87 11.49 39.61
CA LEU A 416 -0.40 10.42 38.72
C LEU A 416 0.87 10.86 37.96
N ALA A 417 0.91 12.09 37.47
CA ALA A 417 2.09 12.67 36.81
C ALA A 417 3.28 12.74 37.78
N ALA A 418 3.06 13.21 39.02
CA ALA A 418 4.12 13.30 40.03
C ALA A 418 4.72 11.95 40.44
N HIS A 419 3.97 10.85 40.28
CA HIS A 419 4.41 9.49 40.60
C HIS A 419 4.90 8.70 39.36
N GLY A 420 5.18 9.38 38.25
CA GLY A 420 5.88 8.79 37.10
C GLY A 420 4.97 8.26 35.98
N ILE A 421 3.68 8.61 35.97
CA ILE A 421 2.79 8.28 34.85
C ILE A 421 2.83 9.44 33.85
N GLU A 422 3.74 9.34 32.86
CA GLU A 422 3.99 10.40 31.87
C GLU A 422 2.72 10.82 31.10
N VAL A 423 1.85 9.85 30.80
CA VAL A 423 0.60 10.09 30.08
C VAL A 423 -0.36 10.98 30.88
N ALA A 424 -0.24 11.09 32.20
CA ALA A 424 -1.07 12.01 32.97
C ALA A 424 -0.72 13.49 32.70
N HIS A 425 0.51 13.79 32.27
CA HIS A 425 0.98 15.16 32.05
C HIS A 425 0.41 15.79 30.76
N PRO A 426 -0.15 17.02 30.78
CA PRO A 426 -0.77 17.67 29.61
C PRO A 426 0.13 17.78 28.37
N ASP A 427 1.43 18.02 28.55
CA ASP A 427 2.41 18.12 27.46
C ASP A 427 2.54 16.81 26.64
N ASN A 428 2.19 15.68 27.25
CA ASN A 428 2.24 14.36 26.61
C ASN A 428 0.88 13.95 26.03
N TRP A 429 -0.11 14.84 26.02
CA TRP A 429 -1.41 14.56 25.44
C TRP A 429 -1.33 14.77 23.93
N ALA A 430 -1.84 13.80 23.17
CA ALA A 430 -1.93 13.97 21.73
C ALA A 430 -2.90 15.13 21.43
N PHE A 431 -2.54 15.97 20.45
CA PHE A 431 -3.40 17.05 19.92
C PHE A 431 -3.69 18.22 20.88
N THR A 432 -2.99 18.35 22.00
CA THR A 432 -3.07 19.51 22.91
C THR A 432 -2.05 20.61 22.64
N ALA A 433 -1.16 20.40 21.66
CA ALA A 433 -0.24 21.43 21.20
C ALA A 433 -1.04 22.62 20.65
N GLN A 434 -1.31 23.59 21.52
CA GLN A 434 -1.67 24.94 21.13
C GLN A 434 -0.53 25.45 20.28
N GLY A 435 -0.73 25.53 18.96
CA GLY A 435 -0.13 26.51 18.05
C GLY A 435 1.30 26.96 18.33
N ASP A 436 2.19 26.07 18.78
CA ASP A 436 3.59 26.43 18.92
C ASP A 436 4.21 26.34 17.54
N SER A 437 4.60 27.52 17.10
CA SER A 437 5.46 27.89 15.99
C SER A 437 6.83 27.21 16.06
N ASP A 438 6.83 25.88 16.13
CA ASP A 438 8.02 25.02 16.07
C ASP A 438 7.92 24.09 14.85
N MET A 439 7.35 24.62 13.77
CA MET A 439 7.90 24.37 12.43
C MET A 439 9.23 25.11 12.33
N ASN A 440 10.20 24.73 13.16
CA ASN A 440 11.60 24.95 12.83
C ASN A 440 11.84 24.07 11.60
N GLU A 441 11.70 24.69 10.42
CA GLU A 441 12.39 24.21 9.24
C GLU A 441 13.83 23.87 9.65
N PRO A 442 14.42 22.77 9.17
CA PRO A 442 15.84 22.58 9.32
C PRO A 442 16.55 23.70 8.55
N GLU A 443 16.91 24.78 9.25
CA GLU A 443 17.61 25.94 8.67
C GLU A 443 19.07 25.61 8.29
N ASP A 444 19.60 24.45 8.68
CA ASP A 444 20.96 24.03 8.38
C ASP A 444 21.02 22.95 7.28
N GLU A 445 20.66 23.29 6.04
CA GLU A 445 21.21 22.65 4.81
C GLU A 445 20.76 23.29 3.48
N ARG A 446 19.79 24.23 3.49
CA ARG A 446 19.38 24.98 2.27
C ARG A 446 20.19 26.25 1.98
N ALA A 447 21.12 26.62 2.85
CA ALA A 447 21.95 27.81 2.71
C ALA A 447 23.27 27.56 1.95
N ALA A 448 23.20 26.99 0.73
CA ALA A 448 24.35 26.97 -0.18
C ALA A 448 23.96 26.79 -1.65
N THR A 449 23.01 27.60 -2.17
CA THR A 449 22.95 27.95 -3.63
C THR A 449 21.91 28.99 -4.02
N ALA A 450 21.16 29.60 -3.09
CA ALA A 450 20.24 30.68 -3.44
C ALA A 450 20.95 32.05 -3.47
N THR A 451 21.79 32.29 -4.47
CA THR A 451 22.16 33.66 -4.83
C THR A 451 20.98 34.33 -5.53
N ALA A 452 20.44 35.35 -4.87
CA ALA A 452 19.52 36.38 -5.33
C ALA A 452 19.47 36.64 -6.86
N ALA A 453 18.73 35.80 -7.57
CA ALA A 453 18.19 36.06 -8.89
C ALA A 453 16.74 35.53 -8.93
N GLU A 454 15.78 36.48 -8.93
CA GLU A 454 14.43 36.35 -9.52
C GLU A 454 13.42 35.37 -8.86
N ASN A 455 12.61 35.90 -7.93
CA ASN A 455 11.38 35.29 -7.39
C ASN A 455 10.29 35.13 -8.46
N MET A 456 10.41 34.16 -9.35
CA MET A 456 9.28 33.59 -10.12
C MET A 456 8.98 32.19 -9.58
N PRO A 457 7.83 31.95 -8.95
CA PRO A 457 7.56 30.68 -8.29
C PRO A 457 7.15 29.63 -9.35
N VAL A 458 8.13 28.85 -9.82
CA VAL A 458 7.94 27.78 -10.81
C VAL A 458 7.35 26.55 -10.13
N VAL A 459 6.18 26.08 -10.59
CA VAL A 459 5.59 24.79 -10.16
C VAL A 459 5.85 23.76 -11.24
N THR A 460 6.44 22.62 -10.88
CA THR A 460 6.58 21.48 -11.80
C THR A 460 5.46 20.48 -11.56
N LEU A 461 4.67 20.17 -12.60
CA LEU A 461 3.60 19.18 -12.56
C LEU A 461 3.75 18.18 -13.71
N SER A 462 3.33 16.94 -13.48
CA SER A 462 3.08 15.97 -14.55
C SER A 462 1.64 16.11 -15.07
N PRO A 463 1.34 15.67 -16.31
CA PRO A 463 -0.02 15.68 -16.85
C PRO A 463 -1.04 14.94 -15.96
N SER A 464 -0.65 13.81 -15.38
CA SER A 464 -1.50 13.06 -14.44
C SER A 464 -1.69 13.78 -13.10
N ALA A 465 -0.68 14.53 -12.62
CA ALA A 465 -0.82 15.33 -11.41
C ALA A 465 -1.81 16.49 -11.59
N VAL A 466 -1.82 17.12 -12.77
CA VAL A 466 -2.80 18.18 -13.10
C VAL A 466 -4.23 17.63 -13.03
N ASP A 467 -4.47 16.47 -13.61
CA ASP A 467 -5.80 15.83 -13.58
C ASP A 467 -6.21 15.43 -12.15
N GLY A 468 -5.29 14.85 -11.38
CA GLY A 468 -5.54 14.50 -9.97
C GLY A 468 -5.85 15.72 -9.08
N LEU A 469 -5.08 16.81 -9.23
CA LEU A 469 -5.28 18.06 -8.49
C LEU A 469 -6.60 18.74 -8.85
N TRP A 470 -7.02 18.69 -10.12
CA TRP A 470 -8.31 19.20 -10.55
C TRP A 470 -9.49 18.32 -10.07
N ALA A 471 -9.31 17.00 -10.04
CA ALA A 471 -10.31 16.06 -9.57
C ALA A 471 -10.60 16.22 -8.07
N CYS A 472 -9.57 16.13 -7.23
CA CYS A 472 -9.62 16.49 -5.82
C CYS A 472 -8.20 16.77 -5.30
N PRO A 473 -7.88 18.04 -4.99
CA PRO A 473 -6.53 18.41 -4.58
C PRO A 473 -6.13 17.83 -3.23
N VAL A 474 -7.08 17.65 -2.30
CA VAL A 474 -6.84 17.03 -0.99
C VAL A 474 -6.47 15.55 -1.13
N CYS A 475 -7.24 14.80 -1.94
CA CYS A 475 -6.91 13.40 -2.22
C CYS A 475 -5.54 13.28 -2.88
N TRP A 476 -5.25 14.15 -3.87
CA TRP A 476 -3.96 14.12 -4.54
C TRP A 476 -2.80 14.34 -3.55
N MET A 477 -2.91 15.32 -2.65
CA MET A 477 -1.91 15.58 -1.60
C MET A 477 -1.76 14.41 -0.63
N LEU A 478 -2.87 13.79 -0.20
CA LEU A 478 -2.84 12.61 0.66
C LEU A 478 -2.11 11.43 0.00
N GLU A 479 -2.34 11.21 -1.29
CA GLU A 479 -1.73 10.10 -2.05
C GLU A 479 -0.26 10.33 -2.43
N HIS A 480 0.16 11.59 -2.64
CA HIS A 480 1.47 11.88 -3.23
C HIS A 480 2.42 12.64 -2.31
N GLN A 481 1.90 13.51 -1.43
CA GLN A 481 2.71 14.37 -0.57
C GLN A 481 2.79 13.85 0.86
N PHE A 482 1.68 13.29 1.38
CA PHE A 482 1.60 12.80 2.76
C PHE A 482 1.73 11.28 2.89
N ALA A 483 1.67 10.53 1.78
CA ALA A 483 1.91 9.09 1.77
C ALA A 483 3.41 8.77 1.61
N GLY A 484 3.86 7.72 2.30
CA GLY A 484 5.17 7.11 2.04
C GLY A 484 5.20 6.34 0.71
N PRO A 485 6.38 5.88 0.25
CA PRO A 485 6.53 5.15 -1.02
C PRO A 485 5.55 3.99 -1.12
N GLN A 486 4.67 4.03 -2.12
CA GLN A 486 3.71 2.97 -2.38
C GLN A 486 4.29 2.02 -3.43
N PRO A 487 4.19 0.69 -3.24
CA PRO A 487 4.51 -0.26 -4.29
C PRO A 487 3.61 0.02 -5.52
N GLY A 488 4.20 -0.07 -6.72
CA GLY A 488 3.46 0.11 -7.96
C GLY A 488 2.36 -0.93 -8.10
N SER A 489 1.14 -0.50 -8.43
CA SER A 489 0.03 -1.44 -8.62
C SER A 489 0.20 -2.28 -9.89
N VAL A 490 -0.32 -3.52 -9.89
CA VAL A 490 -0.38 -4.40 -11.08
C VAL A 490 -0.96 -3.69 -12.31
N ASN A 491 -1.95 -2.81 -12.12
CA ASN A 491 -2.55 -2.05 -13.22
C ASN A 491 -1.60 -1.04 -13.85
N ALA A 492 -0.73 -0.41 -13.05
CA ALA A 492 0.26 0.54 -13.55
C ALA A 492 1.34 -0.20 -14.35
N GLY A 493 1.85 -1.32 -13.81
CA GLY A 493 2.83 -2.17 -14.51
C GLY A 493 2.31 -2.71 -15.83
N PHE A 494 1.08 -3.25 -15.85
CA PHE A 494 0.44 -3.71 -17.09
C PHE A 494 0.25 -2.58 -18.12
N GLY A 495 -0.16 -1.39 -17.68
CA GLY A 495 -0.29 -0.22 -18.56
C GLY A 495 1.03 0.15 -19.24
N THR A 496 2.11 0.24 -18.46
CA THR A 496 3.46 0.51 -18.97
C THR A 496 3.94 -0.56 -19.95
N LEU A 497 3.60 -1.83 -19.71
CA LEU A 497 3.92 -2.92 -20.63
C LEU A 497 3.22 -2.77 -21.99
N ILE A 498 1.92 -2.46 -22.01
CA ILE A 498 1.19 -2.21 -23.26
C ILE A 498 1.75 -1.00 -24.02
N HIS A 499 2.14 0.08 -23.32
CA HIS A 499 2.80 1.23 -23.93
C HIS A 499 4.14 0.84 -24.58
N ALA A 500 4.98 0.09 -23.88
CA ALA A 500 6.27 -0.38 -24.40
C ALA A 500 6.11 -1.29 -25.64
N VAL A 501 5.10 -2.16 -25.65
CA VAL A 501 4.79 -3.01 -26.81
C VAL A 501 4.31 -2.17 -28.00
N ALA A 502 3.42 -1.19 -27.77
CA ALA A 502 2.95 -0.28 -28.82
C ALA A 502 4.08 0.61 -29.37
N GLN A 503 4.98 1.06 -28.51
CA GLN A 503 6.20 1.78 -28.90
C GLN A 503 7.06 0.91 -29.82
N GLN A 504 7.46 -0.29 -29.35
CA GLN A 504 8.32 -1.17 -30.14
C GLN A 504 7.66 -1.59 -31.46
N GLY A 505 6.35 -1.82 -31.46
CA GLY A 505 5.62 -2.09 -32.71
C GLY A 505 5.67 -0.93 -33.72
N SER A 506 5.69 0.31 -33.25
CA SER A 506 5.86 1.49 -34.13
C SER A 506 7.31 1.64 -34.61
N GLU A 507 8.30 1.31 -33.77
CA GLU A 507 9.73 1.29 -34.13
C GLU A 507 10.04 0.19 -35.16
N GLU A 508 9.31 -0.92 -35.12
CA GLU A 508 9.34 -1.98 -36.15
C GLU A 508 8.52 -1.63 -37.41
N HIS A 509 8.03 -0.39 -37.54
CA HIS A 509 7.25 0.11 -38.67
C HIS A 509 5.95 -0.65 -38.96
N LEU A 510 5.37 -1.34 -37.96
CA LEU A 510 4.13 -2.11 -38.09
C LEU A 510 2.90 -1.24 -38.39
N ASP A 511 3.00 0.08 -38.17
CA ASP A 511 1.98 1.09 -38.47
C ASP A 511 2.16 1.78 -39.84
N ARG A 512 3.18 1.40 -40.61
CA ARG A 512 3.46 1.95 -41.96
C ARG A 512 3.66 0.87 -43.02
N LEU A 513 3.04 -0.30 -42.83
CA LEU A 513 3.09 -1.44 -43.77
C LEU A 513 2.68 -1.12 -45.22
N GLY A 514 1.94 -0.03 -45.45
CA GLY A 514 1.58 0.42 -46.80
C GLY A 514 2.72 1.09 -47.57
N VAL A 515 3.78 1.55 -46.88
CA VAL A 515 4.92 2.27 -47.46
C VAL A 515 6.22 1.49 -47.26
N ASP A 516 6.37 0.79 -46.14
CA ASP A 516 7.54 -0.01 -45.81
C ASP A 516 7.39 -1.47 -46.29
N GLU A 517 7.95 -1.76 -47.46
CA GLU A 517 7.96 -3.12 -48.03
C GLU A 517 8.81 -4.10 -47.20
N GLN A 518 9.83 -3.64 -46.46
CA GLN A 518 10.67 -4.51 -45.64
C GLN A 518 9.91 -4.99 -44.40
N ALA A 519 9.20 -4.08 -43.73
CA ALA A 519 8.34 -4.43 -42.60
C ALA A 519 7.23 -5.40 -43.04
N LEU A 520 6.64 -5.19 -44.22
CA LEU A 520 5.63 -6.09 -44.79
C LEU A 520 6.18 -7.51 -45.04
N GLN A 521 7.39 -7.61 -45.62
CA GLN A 521 8.05 -8.90 -45.87
C GLN A 521 8.49 -9.60 -44.58
N ALA A 522 8.94 -8.85 -43.56
CA ALA A 522 9.33 -9.39 -42.27
C ALA A 522 8.17 -10.13 -41.56
N LEU A 523 6.93 -9.68 -41.79
CA LEU A 523 5.71 -10.35 -41.32
C LEU A 523 5.24 -11.50 -42.22
N GLY A 524 5.98 -11.82 -43.29
CA GLY A 524 5.59 -12.85 -44.27
C GLY A 524 4.41 -12.44 -45.16
N LEU A 525 4.15 -11.14 -45.30
CA LEU A 525 3.06 -10.60 -46.09
C LEU A 525 3.54 -10.05 -47.44
N ASP A 526 2.60 -9.89 -48.36
CA ASP A 526 2.83 -9.27 -49.67
C ASP A 526 1.81 -8.15 -49.96
N ALA A 527 2.02 -7.40 -51.04
CA ALA A 527 1.13 -6.32 -51.44
C ALA A 527 -0.32 -6.78 -51.70
N SER A 528 -0.55 -8.06 -51.97
CA SER A 528 -1.86 -8.66 -52.23
C SER A 528 -2.61 -9.11 -50.96
N SER A 529 -1.90 -9.15 -49.84
CA SER A 529 -2.43 -9.59 -48.55
C SER A 529 -3.58 -8.69 -48.09
N SER A 530 -4.68 -9.31 -47.67
CA SER A 530 -5.89 -8.62 -47.26
C SER A 530 -5.67 -7.78 -46.00
N ARG A 531 -6.54 -6.80 -45.77
CA ARG A 531 -6.52 -5.97 -44.55
C ARG A 531 -6.60 -6.81 -43.27
N GLU A 532 -7.46 -7.83 -43.26
CA GLU A 532 -7.59 -8.75 -42.11
C GLU A 532 -6.32 -9.57 -41.88
N GLN A 533 -5.65 -10.05 -42.94
CA GLN A 533 -4.37 -10.76 -42.84
C GLN A 533 -3.27 -9.86 -42.26
N ARG A 534 -3.24 -8.59 -42.66
CA ARG A 534 -2.29 -7.60 -42.12
C ARG A 534 -2.55 -7.34 -40.63
N ILE A 535 -3.81 -7.14 -40.25
CA ILE A 535 -4.19 -6.91 -38.84
C ILE A 535 -3.80 -8.11 -37.98
N GLN A 536 -4.08 -9.33 -38.45
CA GLN A 536 -3.72 -10.55 -37.71
C GLN A 536 -2.20 -10.67 -37.53
N ALA A 537 -1.42 -10.48 -38.59
CA ALA A 537 0.04 -10.59 -38.50
C ALA A 537 0.67 -9.54 -37.57
N VAL A 538 0.17 -8.29 -37.59
CA VAL A 538 0.60 -7.25 -36.65
C VAL A 538 0.19 -7.62 -35.23
N SER A 539 -1.04 -8.10 -35.03
CA SER A 539 -1.53 -8.54 -33.71
C SER A 539 -0.65 -9.67 -33.14
N ASP A 540 -0.31 -10.67 -33.95
CA ASP A 540 0.56 -11.78 -33.55
C ASP A 540 1.96 -11.29 -33.19
N ARG A 541 2.51 -10.34 -33.97
CA ARG A 541 3.81 -9.74 -33.69
C ARG A 541 3.80 -8.94 -32.38
N LEU A 542 2.78 -8.12 -32.14
CA LEU A 542 2.63 -7.37 -30.90
C LEU A 542 2.46 -8.32 -29.69
N MET A 543 1.73 -9.42 -29.85
CA MET A 543 1.58 -10.41 -28.79
C MET A 543 2.90 -11.12 -28.47
N ALA A 544 3.71 -11.44 -29.48
CA ALA A 544 5.05 -11.99 -29.25
C ALA A 544 5.96 -11.02 -28.48
N LEU A 545 5.89 -9.71 -28.77
CA LEU A 545 6.60 -8.68 -28.02
C LEU A 545 6.10 -8.55 -26.57
N TYR A 546 4.80 -8.75 -26.35
CA TYR A 546 4.21 -8.77 -25.03
C TYR A 546 4.70 -9.96 -24.21
N GLU A 547 4.68 -11.17 -24.79
CA GLU A 547 5.13 -12.40 -24.12
C GLU A 547 6.62 -12.34 -23.73
N ASP A 548 7.46 -11.73 -24.55
CA ASP A 548 8.90 -11.53 -24.27
C ASP A 548 9.15 -10.60 -23.06
N LYS A 549 8.33 -9.55 -22.91
CA LYS A 549 8.52 -8.52 -21.87
C LYS A 549 7.70 -8.75 -20.60
N ARG A 550 6.72 -9.65 -20.63
CA ARG A 550 5.80 -9.87 -19.52
C ARG A 550 6.54 -10.53 -18.34
N PRO A 551 6.43 -9.98 -17.12
CA PRO A 551 6.97 -10.62 -15.92
C PRO A 551 6.20 -11.91 -15.58
N ASP A 552 6.88 -12.91 -15.01
CA ASP A 552 6.23 -14.17 -14.60
C ASP A 552 5.10 -13.89 -13.58
N PRO A 553 3.83 -14.17 -13.92
CA PRO A 553 2.71 -13.96 -12.99
C PRO A 553 2.88 -14.73 -11.68
N ASN A 554 3.58 -15.88 -11.70
CA ASN A 554 3.78 -16.71 -10.51
C ASN A 554 4.76 -16.08 -9.51
N ALA A 555 5.58 -15.11 -9.93
CA ALA A 555 6.49 -14.38 -9.05
C ALA A 555 5.74 -13.42 -8.10
N VAL A 556 4.45 -13.13 -8.35
CA VAL A 556 3.64 -12.26 -7.47
C VAL A 556 3.23 -13.02 -6.21
N ALA A 557 3.79 -12.62 -5.05
CA ALA A 557 3.54 -13.27 -3.77
C ALA A 557 2.07 -13.15 -3.30
N ASP A 558 1.43 -11.99 -3.52
CA ASP A 558 0.04 -11.78 -3.14
C ASP A 558 -0.95 -12.47 -4.09
N THR A 559 -1.88 -13.24 -3.52
CA THR A 559 -2.83 -14.05 -4.30
C THR A 559 -3.83 -13.19 -5.07
N ARG A 560 -4.25 -12.04 -4.51
CA ARG A 560 -5.22 -11.15 -5.16
C ARG A 560 -4.57 -10.41 -6.33
N GLU A 561 -3.35 -9.93 -6.15
CA GLU A 561 -2.56 -9.30 -7.20
C GLU A 561 -2.21 -10.28 -8.32
N ARG A 562 -1.85 -11.51 -7.98
CA ARG A 562 -1.63 -12.59 -8.96
C ARG A 562 -2.87 -12.83 -9.83
N TYR A 563 -4.04 -12.97 -9.21
CA TYR A 563 -5.30 -13.14 -9.96
C TYR A 563 -5.60 -11.94 -10.88
N GLN A 564 -5.31 -10.72 -10.42
CA GLN A 564 -5.49 -9.52 -11.25
C GLN A 564 -4.52 -9.48 -12.43
N ALA A 565 -3.26 -9.87 -12.23
CA ALA A 565 -2.26 -9.97 -13.29
C ALA A 565 -2.72 -10.96 -14.36
N THR A 566 -3.08 -12.19 -13.97
CA THR A 566 -3.57 -13.21 -14.91
C THR A 566 -4.77 -12.74 -15.72
N ARG A 567 -5.76 -12.13 -15.07
CA ARG A 567 -6.95 -11.61 -15.77
C ARG A 567 -6.62 -10.49 -16.75
N LYS A 568 -5.59 -9.69 -16.47
CA LYS A 568 -5.12 -8.63 -17.36
C LYS A 568 -4.37 -9.20 -18.55
N ASP A 569 -3.57 -10.23 -18.31
CA ASP A 569 -2.87 -10.96 -19.36
C ASP A 569 -3.85 -11.59 -20.36
N ASP A 570 -4.96 -12.18 -19.89
CA ASP A 570 -6.03 -12.70 -20.76
C ASP A 570 -6.64 -11.59 -21.64
N ALA A 571 -6.67 -10.35 -21.15
CA ALA A 571 -7.20 -9.21 -21.88
C ALA A 571 -6.17 -8.53 -22.81
N ALA A 572 -4.88 -8.89 -22.72
CA ALA A 572 -3.82 -8.26 -23.52
C ALA A 572 -4.01 -8.52 -25.02
N ALA A 573 -4.43 -9.74 -25.39
CA ALA A 573 -4.67 -10.12 -26.79
C ALA A 573 -5.69 -9.18 -27.47
N ASP A 574 -6.83 -8.92 -26.82
CA ASP A 574 -7.86 -8.01 -27.34
C ASP A 574 -7.34 -6.57 -27.48
N MET A 575 -6.54 -6.09 -26.51
CA MET A 575 -5.98 -4.74 -26.53
C MET A 575 -4.98 -4.56 -27.66
N LEU A 576 -4.05 -5.51 -27.82
CA LEU A 576 -3.03 -5.47 -28.86
C LEU A 576 -3.65 -5.66 -30.25
N HIS A 577 -4.71 -6.47 -30.37
CA HIS A 577 -5.49 -6.57 -31.59
C HIS A 577 -6.13 -5.23 -31.99
N ASN A 578 -6.70 -4.49 -31.03
CA ASN A 578 -7.27 -3.17 -31.30
C ASN A 578 -6.20 -2.14 -31.71
N ILE A 579 -4.99 -2.22 -31.14
CA ILE A 579 -3.84 -1.40 -31.57
C ILE A 579 -3.43 -1.78 -33.00
N ALA A 580 -3.33 -3.08 -33.30
CA ALA A 580 -3.02 -3.59 -34.63
C ALA A 580 -4.04 -3.16 -35.69
N ASP A 581 -5.34 -3.21 -35.37
CA ASP A 581 -6.39 -2.68 -36.24
C ASP A 581 -6.16 -1.20 -36.50
N TYR A 582 -5.90 -0.38 -35.48
CA TYR A 582 -5.61 1.04 -35.70
C TYR A 582 -4.36 1.27 -36.58
N PHE A 583 -3.27 0.53 -36.33
CA PHE A 583 -2.01 0.64 -37.08
C PHE A 583 -2.20 0.37 -38.58
N VAL A 584 -2.93 -0.68 -38.92
CA VAL A 584 -3.15 -1.05 -40.33
C VAL A 584 -4.15 -0.10 -41.00
N THR A 585 -5.14 0.39 -40.27
CA THR A 585 -6.33 0.99 -40.88
C THR A 585 -6.29 2.51 -40.94
N SER A 586 -5.58 3.15 -40.00
CA SER A 586 -5.42 4.60 -39.94
C SER A 586 -4.59 5.21 -41.08
N ALA A 587 -4.01 4.38 -41.94
CA ALA A 587 -3.29 4.82 -43.14
C ALA A 587 -4.23 5.40 -44.21
N GLU A 588 -5.50 4.99 -44.23
CA GLU A 588 -6.50 5.46 -45.19
C GLU A 588 -7.58 6.31 -44.53
N GLU A 589 -8.02 7.40 -45.17
CA GLU A 589 -9.13 8.22 -44.66
C GLU A 589 -10.46 7.44 -44.55
N SER A 590 -10.59 6.34 -45.29
CA SER A 590 -11.75 5.44 -45.27
C SER A 590 -12.07 4.91 -43.86
N TYR A 591 -11.05 4.84 -42.98
CA TYR A 591 -11.17 4.46 -41.59
C TYR A 591 -12.16 5.29 -40.78
N LEU A 592 -12.31 6.59 -41.08
CA LEU A 592 -13.24 7.48 -40.36
C LEU A 592 -14.71 7.04 -40.51
N GLY A 593 -15.01 6.18 -41.49
CA GLY A 593 -16.34 5.62 -41.70
C GLY A 593 -17.39 6.71 -41.85
N LYS A 594 -18.27 6.86 -40.85
CA LYS A 594 -19.35 7.86 -40.88
C LYS A 594 -18.87 9.30 -40.63
N ASN A 595 -17.64 9.48 -40.16
CA ASN A 595 -16.97 10.78 -40.06
C ASN A 595 -16.20 11.15 -41.34
N PHE A 596 -16.18 10.28 -42.35
CA PHE A 596 -15.57 10.58 -43.63
C PHE A 596 -16.16 11.87 -44.24
N GLY A 597 -15.29 12.80 -44.63
CA GLY A 597 -15.67 14.10 -45.20
C GLY A 597 -16.16 15.15 -44.20
N LYS A 598 -16.17 14.87 -42.89
CA LYS A 598 -16.46 15.87 -41.84
C LYS A 598 -15.23 16.65 -41.41
N PHE A 599 -14.10 15.97 -41.31
CA PHE A 599 -12.79 16.53 -41.02
C PHE A 599 -11.73 15.69 -41.75
N ASN A 600 -10.53 16.22 -41.91
CA ASN A 600 -9.42 15.56 -42.59
C ASN A 600 -8.31 15.21 -41.57
N ILE A 601 -7.85 13.96 -41.59
CA ILE A 601 -6.76 13.47 -40.74
C ILE A 601 -5.39 13.45 -41.44
N GLY A 602 -5.34 13.47 -42.78
CA GLY A 602 -4.12 13.40 -43.57
C GLY A 602 -3.48 12.01 -43.59
N ALA A 603 -2.46 11.86 -44.45
CA ALA A 603 -1.66 10.64 -44.57
C ALA A 603 -0.55 10.60 -43.51
N LEU A 604 -0.34 9.43 -42.90
CA LEU A 604 0.70 9.23 -41.91
C LEU A 604 2.10 9.35 -42.53
N HIS A 605 2.93 10.27 -42.01
CA HIS A 605 4.30 10.49 -42.49
C HIS A 605 5.33 10.01 -41.47
N GLN A 606 5.21 10.48 -40.22
CA GLN A 606 6.10 10.13 -39.12
C GLN A 606 5.33 9.93 -37.83
N VAL A 607 5.90 9.17 -36.91
CA VAL A 607 5.39 8.88 -35.58
C VAL A 607 6.56 8.94 -34.62
N ASP A 608 6.41 9.71 -33.55
CA ASP A 608 7.31 9.70 -32.41
C ASP A 608 6.57 9.05 -31.23
N CYS A 609 7.13 7.99 -30.67
CA CYS A 609 6.57 7.27 -29.53
C CYS A 609 7.32 7.62 -28.24
N GLU A 610 6.63 7.61 -27.10
CA GLU A 610 7.20 7.94 -25.78
C GLU A 610 7.97 9.27 -25.76
N LEU A 611 7.48 10.28 -26.51
CA LEU A 611 8.16 11.56 -26.68
C LEU A 611 8.20 12.30 -25.34
N GLN A 612 9.41 12.43 -24.78
CA GLN A 612 9.64 13.26 -23.59
C GLN A 612 9.44 14.74 -23.93
N PHE A 613 8.75 15.45 -23.05
CA PHE A 613 8.60 16.89 -23.16
C PHE A 613 8.80 17.58 -21.82
N ALA A 614 9.35 18.78 -21.90
CA ALA A 614 9.36 19.76 -20.82
C ALA A 614 8.86 21.08 -21.40
N ALA A 615 7.82 21.64 -20.79
CA ALA A 615 7.24 22.90 -21.17
C ALA A 615 7.26 23.88 -20.00
N ARG A 616 7.40 25.15 -20.32
CA ARG A 616 7.39 26.24 -19.35
C ARG A 616 6.60 27.39 -19.93
N PHE A 617 5.55 27.82 -19.25
CA PHE A 617 4.71 28.94 -19.66
C PHE A 617 4.13 29.68 -18.44
N ASP A 618 3.71 30.92 -18.66
CA ASP A 618 3.07 31.79 -17.68
C ASP A 618 1.84 32.50 -18.29
N LEU A 619 1.20 33.37 -17.51
CA LEU A 619 0.02 34.09 -17.97
C LEU A 619 0.30 35.05 -19.14
N ASN A 620 1.53 35.55 -19.31
CA ASN A 620 1.86 36.43 -20.43
C ASN A 620 1.88 35.66 -21.77
N ASP A 621 2.30 34.39 -21.74
CA ASP A 621 2.23 33.53 -22.93
C ASP A 621 0.78 33.31 -23.38
N ILE A 622 -0.12 33.08 -22.42
CA ILE A 622 -1.55 32.90 -22.70
C ILE A 622 -2.21 34.22 -23.10
N LEU A 623 -1.80 35.34 -22.49
CA LEU A 623 -2.23 36.68 -22.85
C LEU A 623 -1.87 37.04 -24.29
N ALA A 624 -0.66 36.69 -24.73
CA ALA A 624 -0.25 36.86 -26.11
C ALA A 624 -1.18 36.10 -27.08
N ALA A 625 -1.57 34.87 -26.72
CA ALA A 625 -2.50 34.07 -27.53
C ALA A 625 -3.92 34.62 -27.55
N TYR A 626 -4.42 35.14 -26.41
CA TYR A 626 -5.75 35.77 -26.33
C TYR A 626 -5.81 37.08 -27.12
N ASN A 627 -4.80 37.94 -26.98
CA ASN A 627 -4.74 39.22 -27.67
C ASN A 627 -4.49 39.08 -29.19
N ALA A 628 -4.03 37.91 -29.64
CA ALA A 628 -3.87 37.59 -31.06
C ALA A 628 -5.19 37.14 -31.72
N ILE A 629 -6.28 36.93 -30.98
CA ILE A 629 -7.56 36.51 -31.56
C ILE A 629 -8.09 37.60 -32.51
N PRO A 630 -8.44 37.27 -33.77
CA PRO A 630 -8.95 38.25 -34.71
C PRO A 630 -10.23 38.94 -34.22
N GLY A 631 -10.24 40.27 -34.17
CA GLY A 631 -11.40 41.07 -33.80
C GLY A 631 -11.60 41.29 -32.29
N VAL A 632 -10.68 40.82 -31.46
CA VAL A 632 -10.67 41.02 -30.00
C VAL A 632 -9.77 42.21 -29.65
N ALA A 633 -10.25 43.15 -28.84
CA ALA A 633 -9.45 44.24 -28.31
C ALA A 633 -8.46 43.71 -27.26
N PRO A 634 -7.18 44.14 -27.27
CA PRO A 634 -6.18 43.66 -26.32
C PRO A 634 -6.57 43.97 -24.87
N ILE A 635 -6.35 42.99 -23.98
CA ILE A 635 -6.50 43.12 -22.53
C ILE A 635 -5.13 43.01 -21.85
N ASP A 636 -5.08 43.35 -20.57
CA ASP A 636 -3.91 43.19 -19.71
C ASP A 636 -3.95 41.87 -18.90
N CYS A 637 -2.83 41.53 -18.26
CA CYS A 637 -2.67 40.28 -17.52
C CYS A 637 -3.65 40.17 -16.34
N SER A 638 -3.88 41.28 -15.62
CA SER A 638 -4.80 41.33 -14.48
C SER A 638 -6.24 41.02 -14.90
N THR A 639 -6.70 41.60 -16.02
CA THR A 639 -8.02 41.30 -16.59
C THR A 639 -8.13 39.83 -17.02
N LEU A 640 -7.10 39.27 -17.66
CA LEU A 640 -7.09 37.86 -18.07
C LEU A 640 -7.17 36.92 -16.86
N LEU A 641 -6.43 37.22 -15.79
CA LEU A 641 -6.41 36.44 -14.56
C LEU A 641 -7.81 36.33 -13.93
N GLU A 642 -8.54 37.45 -13.86
CA GLU A 642 -9.92 37.49 -13.35
C GLU A 642 -10.89 36.72 -14.25
N LEU A 643 -10.77 36.87 -15.58
CA LEU A 643 -11.59 36.12 -16.54
C LEU A 643 -11.36 34.60 -16.42
N MET A 644 -10.10 34.17 -16.32
CA MET A 644 -9.75 32.76 -16.13
C MET A 644 -10.24 32.22 -14.78
N GLY A 645 -10.18 33.03 -13.71
CA GLY A 645 -10.70 32.66 -12.39
C GLY A 645 -12.19 32.33 -12.41
N MET A 646 -12.98 33.09 -13.16
CA MET A 646 -14.41 32.79 -13.35
C MET A 646 -14.67 31.46 -14.06
N LEU A 647 -13.76 30.99 -14.92
CA LEU A 647 -13.91 29.72 -15.63
C LEU A 647 -13.66 28.49 -14.75
N VAL A 648 -12.91 28.64 -13.65
CA VAL A 648 -12.59 27.56 -12.70
C VAL A 648 -13.38 27.66 -11.39
N GLY A 649 -14.23 28.67 -11.22
CA GLY A 649 -15.03 28.88 -10.01
C GLY A 649 -14.32 29.63 -8.89
N GLY A 650 -13.20 30.31 -9.20
CA GLY A 650 -12.34 31.01 -8.25
C GLY A 650 -10.94 30.40 -8.18
N TRP A 651 -9.97 31.21 -7.76
CA TRP A 651 -8.58 30.78 -7.64
C TRP A 651 -8.22 30.33 -6.22
N PRO A 652 -7.39 29.27 -6.06
CA PRO A 652 -6.74 28.96 -4.80
C PRO A 652 -5.82 30.09 -4.32
N GLU A 653 -5.53 30.13 -3.01
CA GLU A 653 -4.62 31.11 -2.40
C GLU A 653 -3.25 31.19 -3.11
N GLY A 654 -2.76 30.06 -3.61
CA GLY A 654 -1.47 29.96 -4.30
C GLY A 654 -1.37 30.66 -5.67
N MET A 655 -2.46 31.22 -6.20
CA MET A 655 -2.47 31.86 -7.52
C MET A 655 -1.88 33.27 -7.49
N CYS A 656 -1.04 33.59 -8.48
CA CYS A 656 -0.48 34.94 -8.65
C CYS A 656 -0.16 35.24 -10.13
N GLU A 657 -0.03 36.53 -10.49
CA GLU A 657 0.25 36.96 -11.88
C GLU A 657 1.59 36.44 -12.43
N ASN A 658 2.58 36.23 -11.55
CA ASN A 658 3.93 35.77 -11.93
C ASN A 658 4.09 34.25 -11.80
N LEU A 659 2.99 33.50 -11.68
CA LEU A 659 3.01 32.05 -11.58
C LEU A 659 3.55 31.43 -12.88
N ILE A 660 4.65 30.69 -12.77
CA ILE A 660 5.16 29.88 -13.89
C ILE A 660 4.75 28.44 -13.69
N VAL A 661 4.10 27.88 -14.71
CA VAL A 661 3.80 26.46 -14.80
C VAL A 661 4.89 25.78 -15.63
N ARG A 662 5.51 24.76 -15.06
CA ARG A 662 6.41 23.84 -15.74
C ARG A 662 5.73 22.47 -15.83
N LEU A 663 5.51 21.99 -17.05
CA LEU A 663 4.96 20.65 -17.29
C LEU A 663 6.07 19.72 -17.75
N SER A 664 6.14 18.52 -17.19
CA SER A 664 7.07 17.49 -17.64
C SER A 664 6.39 16.13 -17.71
N GLY A 665 6.60 15.41 -18.80
CA GLY A 665 6.02 14.08 -19.00
C GLY A 665 6.50 13.40 -20.27
N ARG A 666 5.82 12.32 -20.63
CA ARG A 666 5.99 11.60 -21.90
C ARG A 666 4.65 11.57 -22.63
N MET A 667 4.68 11.73 -23.93
CA MET A 667 3.52 11.55 -24.81
C MET A 667 3.62 10.17 -25.46
N ASP A 668 2.62 9.31 -25.29
CA ASP A 668 2.70 7.92 -25.75
C ASP A 668 2.92 7.83 -27.26
N ARG A 669 2.16 8.59 -28.06
CA ARG A 669 2.27 8.60 -29.53
C ARG A 669 1.92 9.96 -30.13
N VAL A 670 2.85 10.50 -30.90
CA VAL A 670 2.72 11.76 -31.67
C VAL A 670 2.80 11.43 -33.16
N GLU A 671 1.68 11.53 -33.87
CA GLU A 671 1.64 11.29 -35.32
C GLU A 671 1.80 12.59 -36.09
N HIS A 672 2.79 12.65 -36.97
CA HIS A 672 2.95 13.70 -37.97
C HIS A 672 2.31 13.24 -39.28
N ARG A 673 1.29 13.98 -39.70
CA ARG A 673 0.53 13.69 -40.91
C ARG A 673 0.62 14.83 -41.90
N ILE A 674 0.51 14.51 -43.19
CA ILE A 674 0.49 15.49 -44.27
C ILE A 674 -0.94 15.54 -44.84
N LEU A 675 -1.53 16.72 -44.83
CA LEU A 675 -2.84 16.99 -45.41
C LEU A 675 -2.76 17.06 -46.94
N ALA A 676 -3.92 17.00 -47.62
CA ALA A 676 -3.99 17.02 -49.08
C ALA A 676 -3.42 18.30 -49.72
N ASP A 677 -3.36 19.40 -48.96
CA ASP A 677 -2.76 20.67 -49.37
C ASP A 677 -1.23 20.74 -49.15
N GLY A 678 -0.63 19.67 -48.61
CA GLY A 678 0.80 19.57 -48.31
C GLY A 678 1.21 20.15 -46.96
N SER A 679 0.26 20.69 -46.18
CA SER A 679 0.55 21.16 -44.81
C SER A 679 0.72 19.98 -43.85
N SER A 680 1.60 20.15 -42.85
CA SER A 680 1.82 19.14 -41.80
C SER A 680 0.89 19.39 -40.62
N ASN A 681 0.33 18.31 -40.08
CA ASN A 681 -0.60 18.32 -38.95
C ASN A 681 -0.20 17.25 -37.92
N ILE A 682 -0.27 17.57 -36.64
CA ILE A 682 0.07 16.66 -35.54
C ILE A 682 -1.19 16.08 -34.92
N ARG A 683 -1.17 14.78 -34.62
CA ARG A 683 -2.19 14.10 -33.82
C ARG A 683 -1.56 13.49 -32.58
N LEU A 684 -2.15 13.78 -31.42
CA LEU A 684 -1.71 13.27 -30.13
C LEU A 684 -2.60 12.10 -29.72
N ILE A 685 -1.98 10.96 -29.38
CA ILE A 685 -2.69 9.76 -28.94
C ILE A 685 -2.11 9.32 -27.61
N ASP A 686 -2.99 9.14 -26.63
CA ASP A 686 -2.67 8.61 -25.30
C ASP A 686 -3.39 7.28 -25.10
N TYR A 687 -2.65 6.20 -24.85
CA TYR A 687 -3.21 4.87 -24.70
C TYR A 687 -3.74 4.66 -23.27
N LYS A 688 -5.02 4.30 -23.16
CA LYS A 688 -5.68 4.00 -21.88
C LYS A 688 -6.08 2.53 -21.80
N THR A 689 -5.57 1.82 -20.79
CA THR A 689 -5.90 0.40 -20.49
C THR A 689 -7.03 0.24 -19.47
N GLY A 690 -7.53 1.36 -18.92
CA GLY A 690 -8.61 1.41 -17.93
C GLY A 690 -10.02 1.41 -18.53
N ALA A 691 -11.01 1.60 -17.67
CA ALA A 691 -12.40 1.81 -18.10
C ALA A 691 -12.53 3.10 -18.93
N VAL A 692 -13.52 3.14 -19.82
CA VAL A 692 -13.83 4.31 -20.64
C VAL A 692 -14.65 5.30 -19.79
N PRO A 693 -14.15 6.53 -19.53
CA PRO A 693 -14.90 7.56 -18.82
C PRO A 693 -16.14 8.03 -19.60
N VAL A 694 -16.98 8.85 -18.98
CA VAL A 694 -18.11 9.46 -19.70
C VAL A 694 -17.60 10.43 -20.78
N LEU A 695 -18.39 10.64 -21.83
CA LEU A 695 -18.00 11.43 -23.01
C LEU A 695 -17.44 12.83 -22.66
N LYS A 696 -18.00 13.50 -21.66
CA LYS A 696 -17.51 14.80 -21.18
C LYS A 696 -16.10 14.73 -20.60
N GLN A 697 -15.77 13.67 -19.86
CA GLN A 697 -14.43 13.50 -19.27
C GLN A 697 -13.41 13.22 -20.35
N VAL A 698 -13.74 12.37 -21.33
CA VAL A 698 -12.85 12.07 -22.47
C VAL A 698 -12.51 13.33 -23.26
N PHE A 699 -13.47 14.24 -23.45
CA PHE A 699 -13.26 15.47 -24.23
C PHE A 699 -12.51 16.57 -23.46
N ASN A 700 -12.70 16.66 -22.14
CA ASN A 700 -12.07 17.68 -21.28
C ASN A 700 -10.90 17.09 -20.47
N ASP A 701 -10.24 16.07 -21.00
CA ASP A 701 -9.09 15.42 -20.38
C ASP A 701 -7.90 16.41 -20.28
N LEU A 702 -7.43 16.65 -19.07
CA LEU A 702 -6.36 17.64 -18.83
C LEU A 702 -4.97 17.12 -19.21
N GLN A 703 -4.78 15.81 -19.29
CA GLN A 703 -3.50 15.25 -19.72
C GLN A 703 -3.23 15.55 -21.19
N LEU A 704 -4.25 15.43 -22.06
CA LEU A 704 -4.15 15.87 -23.46
C LEU A 704 -3.94 17.38 -23.61
N VAL A 705 -4.57 18.21 -22.76
CA VAL A 705 -4.31 19.67 -22.71
C VAL A 705 -2.84 19.95 -22.40
N CYS A 706 -2.28 19.23 -21.41
CA CYS A 706 -0.88 19.35 -21.03
C CYS A 706 0.07 18.96 -22.18
N TYR A 707 -0.27 17.95 -22.98
CA TYR A 707 0.53 17.58 -24.15
C TYR A 707 0.52 18.66 -25.23
N GLN A 708 -0.65 19.26 -25.50
CA GLN A 708 -0.75 20.37 -26.46
C GLN A 708 0.09 21.57 -26.01
N LEU A 709 0.01 21.96 -24.73
CA LEU A 709 0.87 23.00 -24.15
C LEU A 709 2.35 22.60 -24.18
N GLY A 710 2.63 21.31 -23.98
CA GLY A 710 3.92 20.66 -24.07
C GLY A 710 4.65 20.90 -25.40
N LEU A 711 3.92 20.74 -26.51
CA LEU A 711 4.44 20.94 -27.86
C LEU A 711 4.63 22.42 -28.23
N ILE A 712 3.82 23.31 -27.65
CA ILE A 712 3.79 24.74 -28.03
C ILE A 712 4.82 25.54 -27.22
N PHE A 713 4.89 25.31 -25.91
CA PHE A 713 5.71 26.10 -24.98
C PHE A 713 6.89 25.30 -24.44
N SER A 714 7.72 24.76 -25.34
CA SER A 714 8.91 23.99 -24.94
C SER A 714 9.85 24.81 -24.06
N GLU A 715 10.47 24.16 -23.07
CA GLU A 715 11.25 24.82 -22.01
C GLU A 715 12.44 25.65 -22.55
N GLN A 716 13.06 25.20 -23.64
CA GLN A 716 14.17 25.88 -24.33
C GLN A 716 13.71 26.67 -25.57
N GLY A 717 12.39 26.76 -25.79
CA GLY A 717 11.78 27.38 -26.96
C GLY A 717 11.60 28.90 -26.84
N PRO A 718 11.16 29.55 -27.93
CA PRO A 718 10.69 30.93 -27.86
C PRO A 718 9.44 31.04 -26.96
N ARG A 719 9.19 32.23 -26.43
CA ARG A 719 8.06 32.55 -25.53
C ARG A 719 7.07 33.53 -26.18
N GLY A 720 5.86 33.60 -25.64
CA GLY A 720 4.78 34.49 -26.09
C GLY A 720 4.44 34.31 -27.58
N GLU A 721 4.25 35.43 -28.28
CA GLU A 721 3.91 35.42 -29.72
C GLU A 721 4.91 34.66 -30.59
N ALA A 722 6.20 34.67 -30.22
CA ALA A 722 7.22 33.97 -30.99
C ALA A 722 7.10 32.45 -30.85
N ALA A 723 6.61 31.96 -29.72
CA ALA A 723 6.23 30.56 -29.51
C ALA A 723 5.05 30.20 -30.42
N LEU A 724 3.99 31.01 -30.35
CA LEU A 724 2.74 30.78 -31.08
C LEU A 724 2.93 30.78 -32.61
N ARG A 725 3.81 31.63 -33.14
CA ARG A 725 4.13 31.64 -34.58
C ARG A 725 4.93 30.41 -35.06
N LYS A 726 5.67 29.77 -34.16
CA LYS A 726 6.44 28.54 -34.46
C LYS A 726 5.73 27.28 -33.97
N ALA A 727 4.56 27.43 -33.36
CA ALA A 727 3.79 26.31 -32.83
C ALA A 727 3.46 25.33 -33.96
N PRO A 728 3.66 24.03 -33.76
CA PRO A 728 3.21 23.05 -34.74
C PRO A 728 1.68 23.07 -34.83
N ALA A 729 1.14 22.83 -36.02
CA ALA A 729 -0.30 22.68 -36.20
C ALA A 729 -0.74 21.37 -35.55
N ILE A 730 -1.51 21.46 -34.46
CA ILE A 730 -2.12 20.31 -33.79
C ILE A 730 -3.55 20.18 -34.32
N GLY A 731 -3.91 19.03 -34.85
CA GLY A 731 -5.23 18.81 -35.44
C GLY A 731 -6.19 18.22 -34.42
N GLN A 732 -5.75 17.18 -33.71
CA GLN A 732 -6.58 16.42 -32.80
C GLN A 732 -5.74 15.82 -31.68
N SER A 733 -6.29 15.80 -30.47
CA SER A 733 -5.76 15.04 -29.33
C SER A 733 -6.78 14.01 -28.88
N MET A 734 -6.37 12.77 -28.63
CA MET A 734 -7.30 11.65 -28.46
C MET A 734 -6.83 10.67 -27.40
N LEU A 735 -7.76 10.26 -26.54
CA LEU A 735 -7.59 9.08 -25.71
C LEU A 735 -7.92 7.82 -26.52
N PHE A 736 -7.05 6.83 -26.48
CA PHE A 736 -7.27 5.54 -27.10
C PHE A 736 -7.49 4.45 -26.05
N HIS A 737 -8.75 4.17 -25.76
CA HIS A 737 -9.15 3.08 -24.85
C HIS A 737 -9.09 1.71 -25.54
N VAL A 738 -7.86 1.17 -25.62
CA VAL A 738 -7.53 -0.06 -26.38
C VAL A 738 -8.26 -1.30 -25.90
N ALA A 739 -8.76 -1.33 -24.66
CA ALA A 739 -9.54 -2.44 -24.11
C ALA A 739 -10.98 -2.54 -24.65
N LYS A 740 -11.51 -1.47 -25.25
CA LYS A 740 -12.93 -1.39 -25.62
C LYS A 740 -13.18 -1.00 -27.07
N ASN A 741 -12.25 -0.27 -27.68
CA ASN A 741 -12.42 0.30 -29.00
C ASN A 741 -11.23 -0.05 -29.87
N ALA A 742 -11.47 -0.29 -31.16
CA ALA A 742 -10.44 -0.40 -32.19
C ALA A 742 -10.02 0.97 -32.77
N SER A 743 -10.52 2.07 -32.20
CA SER A 743 -10.27 3.43 -32.68
C SER A 743 -10.03 4.45 -31.56
N PRO A 744 -9.11 5.41 -31.73
CA PRO A 744 -8.96 6.54 -30.82
C PRO A 744 -10.22 7.39 -30.75
N ALA A 745 -10.51 7.91 -29.55
CA ALA A 745 -11.66 8.78 -29.27
C ALA A 745 -13.00 8.28 -29.85
N ALA A 746 -13.21 6.96 -29.87
CA ALA A 746 -14.38 6.33 -30.47
C ALA A 746 -15.67 6.70 -29.73
N SER A 747 -16.63 7.28 -30.46
CA SER A 747 -17.99 7.50 -29.96
C SER A 747 -18.96 7.61 -31.13
N ARG A 748 -19.84 6.60 -31.30
CA ARG A 748 -20.76 6.42 -32.45
C ARG A 748 -20.08 6.22 -33.82
N ALA A 749 -18.90 6.78 -34.01
CA ALA A 749 -17.97 6.60 -35.11
C ALA A 749 -16.52 6.80 -34.59
N PRO A 750 -15.49 6.34 -35.34
CA PRO A 750 -14.09 6.61 -35.02
C PRO A 750 -13.84 8.10 -34.85
N GLU A 751 -13.09 8.49 -33.82
CA GLU A 751 -12.76 9.90 -33.52
C GLU A 751 -13.99 10.79 -33.29
N GLY A 752 -15.12 10.23 -32.85
CA GLY A 752 -16.29 11.04 -32.49
C GLY A 752 -16.06 11.96 -31.29
N ALA A 753 -15.08 11.67 -30.44
CA ALA A 753 -14.84 12.36 -29.16
C ALA A 753 -13.46 13.04 -29.08
N PHE A 754 -12.77 13.32 -30.20
CA PHE A 754 -11.45 13.96 -30.16
C PHE A 754 -11.50 15.34 -29.50
N GLN A 755 -10.37 15.76 -28.93
CA GLN A 755 -10.17 17.10 -28.41
C GLN A 755 -9.54 17.99 -29.49
N PRO A 756 -10.12 19.17 -29.77
CA PRO A 756 -9.59 20.09 -30.79
C PRO A 756 -8.33 20.84 -30.29
N PRO A 757 -7.61 21.55 -31.18
CA PRO A 757 -6.45 22.34 -30.78
C PRO A 757 -6.80 23.47 -29.82
N LEU A 758 -5.94 23.71 -28.84
CA LEU A 758 -6.04 24.88 -27.96
C LEU A 758 -5.74 26.19 -28.70
N PHE A 759 -4.86 26.14 -29.70
CA PHE A 759 -4.35 27.30 -30.45
C PHE A 759 -4.44 27.04 -31.96
N THR A 760 -4.86 28.04 -32.73
CA THR A 760 -4.88 28.01 -34.19
C THR A 760 -4.33 29.33 -34.75
N ASP A 761 -3.53 29.24 -35.82
CA ASP A 761 -2.93 30.39 -36.53
C ASP A 761 -2.24 31.43 -35.61
N GLY A 762 -1.57 30.96 -34.56
CA GLY A 762 -0.83 31.81 -33.62
C GLY A 762 -1.70 32.56 -32.60
N SER A 763 -2.98 32.21 -32.47
CA SER A 763 -3.92 32.72 -31.47
C SER A 763 -4.61 31.59 -30.71
N LEU A 764 -5.37 31.91 -29.65
CA LEU A 764 -6.29 30.93 -29.06
C LEU A 764 -7.33 30.49 -30.09
N ASN A 765 -7.67 29.20 -30.10
CA ASN A 765 -8.58 28.63 -31.11
C ASN A 765 -9.97 29.28 -31.05
N ALA A 766 -10.22 30.23 -31.96
CA ALA A 766 -11.50 30.93 -32.09
C ALA A 766 -12.39 30.36 -33.21
N GLU A 767 -12.08 29.17 -33.72
CA GLU A 767 -12.88 28.51 -34.74
C GLU A 767 -14.21 27.99 -34.16
N PRO A 768 -15.25 27.79 -35.00
CA PRO A 768 -16.48 27.14 -34.56
C PRO A 768 -16.25 25.67 -34.19
N PHE A 769 -17.22 25.06 -33.50
CA PHE A 769 -17.18 23.65 -33.16
C PHE A 769 -17.17 22.74 -34.41
N ASP A 770 -16.22 21.81 -34.49
CA ASP A 770 -16.14 20.83 -35.57
C ASP A 770 -17.30 19.84 -35.54
N GLN A 771 -18.12 19.83 -36.60
CA GLN A 771 -19.26 18.92 -36.67
C GLN A 771 -18.79 17.48 -36.86
N ARG A 772 -19.35 16.56 -36.06
CA ARG A 772 -19.05 15.13 -36.10
C ARG A 772 -20.32 14.34 -36.37
N TYR A 773 -20.17 13.09 -36.77
CA TYR A 773 -21.31 12.18 -36.89
C TYR A 773 -22.04 12.11 -35.54
N PHE A 774 -23.37 12.28 -35.56
CA PHE A 774 -24.26 12.33 -34.39
C PHE A 774 -24.10 13.56 -33.46
N TYR A 775 -22.95 14.24 -33.47
CA TYR A 775 -22.68 15.42 -32.64
C TYR A 775 -22.52 16.69 -33.48
N THR A 776 -23.60 17.45 -33.62
CA THR A 776 -23.62 18.72 -34.38
C THR A 776 -23.50 19.96 -33.49
N LYS A 777 -23.60 19.79 -32.16
CA LYS A 777 -23.51 20.86 -31.16
C LYS A 777 -22.56 20.45 -30.04
N PRO A 778 -21.88 21.41 -29.38
CA PRO A 778 -20.90 21.14 -28.34
C PRO A 778 -21.49 20.79 -26.97
N ASP A 779 -22.80 20.94 -26.76
CA ASP A 779 -23.48 20.81 -25.44
C ASP A 779 -23.17 19.49 -24.69
N LYS A 780 -22.93 18.41 -25.43
CA LYS A 780 -22.61 17.08 -24.86
C LYS A 780 -21.15 16.93 -24.45
N PHE A 781 -20.28 17.82 -24.91
CA PHE A 781 -18.84 17.78 -24.68
C PHE A 781 -18.40 18.77 -23.61
N TYR A 782 -18.89 20.01 -23.67
CA TYR A 782 -18.40 21.06 -22.78
C TYR A 782 -18.79 20.82 -21.31
N ASP A 783 -17.78 21.05 -20.47
CA ASP A 783 -17.86 21.08 -19.02
C ASP A 783 -17.31 22.44 -18.56
N MET A 784 -18.13 23.46 -18.72
CA MET A 784 -17.76 24.86 -18.46
C MET A 784 -18.87 25.54 -17.66
N PRO A 785 -18.53 26.51 -16.79
CA PRO A 785 -19.55 27.28 -16.09
C PRO A 785 -20.41 28.08 -17.08
N VAL A 786 -21.71 28.16 -16.79
CA VAL A 786 -22.63 29.01 -17.57
C VAL A 786 -22.40 30.46 -17.17
N LEU A 787 -21.71 31.22 -18.03
CA LEU A 787 -21.43 32.62 -17.79
C LEU A 787 -22.66 33.46 -18.13
N ALA A 788 -23.15 34.24 -17.16
CA ALA A 788 -24.22 35.20 -17.36
C ALA A 788 -23.65 36.63 -17.40
N PRO A 789 -24.24 37.55 -18.19
CA PRO A 789 -23.83 38.96 -18.21
C PRO A 789 -23.79 39.62 -16.83
N GLU A 790 -24.64 39.15 -15.93
CA GLU A 790 -24.85 39.69 -14.58
C GLU A 790 -23.73 39.31 -13.59
N HIS A 791 -22.97 38.24 -13.86
CA HIS A 791 -21.90 37.73 -12.99
C HIS A 791 -20.51 38.21 -13.44
N LYS A 792 -20.34 39.52 -13.61
CA LYS A 792 -19.06 40.10 -14.00
C LYS A 792 -18.07 40.06 -12.82
N PRO A 793 -16.83 39.58 -13.01
CA PRO A 793 -15.79 39.64 -11.98
C PRO A 793 -15.40 41.07 -11.60
N HIS A 794 -14.96 41.27 -10.36
CA HIS A 794 -14.42 42.54 -9.89
C HIS A 794 -13.10 42.85 -10.63
N GLY A 795 -12.91 44.10 -11.07
CA GLY A 795 -11.69 44.50 -11.80
C GLY A 795 -11.80 44.44 -13.33
N VAL A 796 -12.77 43.70 -13.89
CA VAL A 796 -12.98 43.63 -15.35
C VAL A 796 -13.93 44.73 -15.86
N SER A 797 -13.54 45.40 -16.95
CA SER A 797 -14.37 46.43 -17.59
C SER A 797 -15.61 45.82 -18.26
N GLU A 798 -16.71 46.57 -18.35
CA GLU A 798 -17.93 46.12 -19.04
C GLU A 798 -17.68 45.76 -20.52
N GLU A 799 -16.75 46.47 -21.17
CA GLU A 799 -16.38 46.25 -22.55
C GLU A 799 -15.62 44.93 -22.72
N ALA A 800 -14.61 44.69 -21.87
CA ALA A 800 -13.85 43.45 -21.86
C ALA A 800 -14.74 42.23 -21.53
N TRP A 801 -15.68 42.38 -20.59
CA TRP A 801 -16.62 41.32 -20.25
C TRP A 801 -17.58 40.97 -21.39
N ARG A 802 -18.16 41.97 -22.05
CA ARG A 802 -19.02 41.74 -23.23
C ARG A 802 -18.26 41.11 -24.39
N GLN A 803 -17.02 41.54 -24.62
CA GLN A 803 -16.15 40.94 -25.62
C GLN A 803 -15.86 39.48 -25.29
N PHE A 804 -15.52 39.16 -24.04
CA PHE A 804 -15.30 37.79 -23.62
C PHE A 804 -16.55 36.91 -23.79
N LEU A 805 -17.73 37.43 -23.43
CA LEU A 805 -19.00 36.73 -23.67
C LEU A 805 -19.33 36.57 -25.15
N SER A 806 -18.85 37.47 -26.03
CA SER A 806 -19.06 37.34 -27.48
C SER A 806 -18.30 36.15 -28.09
N LEU A 807 -17.28 35.63 -27.40
CA LEU A 807 -16.58 34.40 -27.78
C LEU A 807 -17.40 33.14 -27.47
N ALA A 808 -18.54 33.25 -26.76
CA ALA A 808 -19.45 32.14 -26.50
C ALA A 808 -20.00 31.58 -27.82
N GLY A 809 -19.56 30.38 -28.19
CA GLY A 809 -19.90 29.73 -29.46
C GLY A 809 -18.68 29.41 -30.33
N THR A 810 -17.53 29.98 -30.00
CA THR A 810 -16.21 29.56 -30.50
C THR A 810 -15.57 28.57 -29.53
N GLN A 811 -14.51 27.90 -29.97
CA GLN A 811 -13.71 27.03 -29.11
C GLN A 811 -12.82 27.80 -28.13
N ALA A 812 -12.69 29.13 -28.26
CA ALA A 812 -11.71 29.93 -27.51
C ALA A 812 -11.99 29.90 -26.00
N MET A 813 -13.28 29.94 -25.64
CA MET A 813 -13.72 29.89 -24.25
C MET A 813 -13.44 28.51 -23.63
N TRP A 814 -13.58 27.44 -24.40
CA TRP A 814 -13.22 26.09 -23.97
C TRP A 814 -11.69 25.96 -23.81
N SER A 815 -10.90 26.39 -24.79
CA SER A 815 -9.43 26.37 -24.73
C SER A 815 -8.92 27.14 -23.50
N LEU A 816 -9.47 28.34 -23.25
CA LEU A 816 -9.11 29.13 -22.09
C LEU A 816 -9.54 28.47 -20.78
N THR A 817 -10.70 27.80 -20.74
CA THR A 817 -11.14 27.04 -19.55
C THR A 817 -10.18 25.90 -19.25
N MET A 818 -9.76 25.13 -20.26
CA MET A 818 -8.82 24.03 -20.08
C MET A 818 -7.46 24.51 -19.58
N ILE A 819 -6.93 25.60 -20.15
CA ILE A 819 -5.67 26.21 -19.69
C ILE A 819 -5.83 26.72 -18.24
N SER A 820 -6.98 27.33 -17.91
CA SER A 820 -7.27 27.83 -16.55
C SER A 820 -7.24 26.70 -15.52
N ARG A 821 -7.74 25.49 -15.85
CA ARG A 821 -7.67 24.31 -14.98
C ARG A 821 -6.23 23.86 -14.70
N VAL A 822 -5.32 23.99 -15.68
CA VAL A 822 -3.89 23.70 -15.49
C VAL A 822 -3.26 24.69 -14.49
N PHE A 823 -3.56 25.99 -14.63
CA PHE A 823 -3.13 27.00 -13.65
C PHE A 823 -3.75 26.77 -12.27
N TYR A 824 -5.00 26.31 -12.21
CA TYR A 824 -5.68 26.00 -10.96
C TYR A 824 -4.95 24.88 -10.22
N ALA A 825 -4.59 23.81 -10.93
CA ALA A 825 -3.81 22.71 -10.35
C ALA A 825 -2.46 23.19 -9.80
N ALA A 826 -1.76 24.05 -10.54
CA ALA A 826 -0.48 24.63 -10.08
C ALA A 826 -0.63 25.56 -8.87
N ALA A 827 -1.72 26.32 -8.79
CA ALA A 827 -2.03 27.14 -7.62
C ALA A 827 -2.42 26.27 -6.40
N ALA A 828 -3.25 25.24 -6.62
CA ALA A 828 -3.73 24.33 -5.57
C ALA A 828 -2.58 23.55 -4.92
N SER A 829 -1.58 23.10 -5.69
CA SER A 829 -0.47 22.30 -5.17
C SER A 829 0.44 23.01 -4.16
N ARG A 830 0.42 24.35 -4.12
CA ARG A 830 1.19 25.16 -3.15
C ARG A 830 0.34 25.82 -2.07
N SER A 831 -0.99 25.69 -2.15
CA SER A 831 -1.89 26.44 -1.27
C SER A 831 -1.84 25.84 0.14
N ALA A 832 -1.61 26.69 1.15
CA ALA A 832 -1.69 26.27 2.55
C ALA A 832 -3.15 26.14 3.00
N LYS A 833 -4.01 27.04 2.50
CA LYS A 833 -5.46 26.97 2.67
C LYS A 833 -6.13 26.77 1.32
N LEU A 834 -7.07 25.82 1.26
CA LEU A 834 -7.71 25.43 0.02
C LEU A 834 -9.21 25.18 0.20
N ASP A 835 -10.02 25.91 -0.56
CA ASP A 835 -11.44 25.63 -0.73
C ASP A 835 -11.59 24.60 -1.86
N ALA A 836 -11.57 23.31 -1.50
CA ALA A 836 -11.59 22.23 -2.47
C ALA A 836 -13.03 21.92 -2.94
N HIS A 837 -13.26 21.97 -4.25
CA HIS A 837 -14.50 21.53 -4.89
C HIS A 837 -14.27 20.25 -5.68
N PRO A 838 -14.34 19.06 -5.05
CA PRO A 838 -14.04 17.81 -5.74
C PRO A 838 -15.08 17.54 -6.82
N GLN A 839 -14.63 16.99 -7.95
CA GLN A 839 -15.53 16.61 -9.02
C GLN A 839 -16.48 15.48 -8.58
N SER A 840 -17.76 15.57 -8.94
CA SER A 840 -18.77 14.58 -8.54
C SER A 840 -18.38 13.15 -8.93
N THR A 841 -17.74 12.97 -10.09
CA THR A 841 -17.24 11.68 -10.57
C THR A 841 -16.08 11.16 -9.73
N HIS A 842 -15.17 12.02 -9.27
CA HIS A 842 -14.13 11.63 -8.33
C HIS A 842 -14.75 11.22 -6.99
N VAL A 843 -15.72 11.98 -6.49
CA VAL A 843 -16.43 11.67 -5.25
C VAL A 843 -17.11 10.30 -5.33
N GLU A 844 -17.70 9.90 -6.46
CA GLU A 844 -18.31 8.56 -6.62
C GLU A 844 -17.32 7.42 -6.35
N TYR A 845 -16.09 7.53 -6.84
CA TYR A 845 -15.06 6.46 -6.80
C TYR A 845 -13.90 6.73 -5.83
N CYS A 846 -14.00 7.79 -5.02
CA CYS A 846 -12.95 8.18 -4.09
C CYS A 846 -12.69 7.06 -3.06
N ARG A 847 -11.44 6.62 -2.95
CA ARG A 847 -10.99 5.59 -2.00
C ARG A 847 -10.80 6.13 -0.58
N MET A 848 -10.66 7.44 -0.45
CA MET A 848 -10.33 8.13 0.81
C MET A 848 -11.50 8.91 1.40
N LYS A 849 -12.75 8.49 1.16
CA LYS A 849 -13.92 9.16 1.77
C LYS A 849 -13.90 9.22 3.29
N HIS A 850 -13.14 8.35 3.94
CA HIS A 850 -13.00 8.30 5.39
C HIS A 850 -11.95 9.28 5.94
N VAL A 851 -11.08 9.84 5.09
CA VAL A 851 -10.01 10.78 5.50
C VAL A 851 -10.13 12.13 4.80
N CYS A 852 -10.58 12.15 3.55
CA CYS A 852 -10.68 13.37 2.76
C CYS A 852 -11.99 14.11 3.09
N PRO A 853 -11.93 15.26 3.81
CA PRO A 853 -13.13 15.99 4.22
C PRO A 853 -13.90 16.55 3.02
N ALA A 854 -13.18 16.96 1.96
CA ALA A 854 -13.80 17.50 0.75
C ALA A 854 -14.69 16.46 0.04
N CYS A 855 -14.23 15.21 -0.07
CA CYS A 855 -14.98 14.14 -0.71
C CYS A 855 -16.07 13.55 0.19
N ALA A 856 -15.86 13.58 1.52
CA ALA A 856 -16.83 13.10 2.49
C ALA A 856 -18.01 14.06 2.67
N GLY A 857 -17.78 15.37 2.45
CA GLY A 857 -18.75 16.41 2.83
C GLY A 857 -18.90 16.57 4.35
N GLN A 858 -18.00 15.95 5.11
CA GLN A 858 -17.96 16.01 6.57
C GLN A 858 -16.51 15.85 7.03
N VAL A 859 -16.20 16.43 8.18
CA VAL A 859 -14.93 16.24 8.87
C VAL A 859 -15.16 15.21 9.95
N ASP A 860 -14.76 13.97 9.68
CA ASP A 860 -14.72 12.89 10.67
C ASP A 860 -13.32 12.88 11.30
N THR A 861 -13.20 13.44 12.50
CA THR A 861 -12.02 13.25 13.33
C THR A 861 -12.30 12.19 14.39
N VAL A 862 -11.25 11.65 15.02
CA VAL A 862 -11.38 10.71 16.15
C VAL A 862 -12.21 11.31 17.31
N PHE A 863 -12.29 12.64 17.40
CA PHE A 863 -12.95 13.35 18.50
C PHE A 863 -14.31 13.95 18.14
N GLU A 864 -14.56 14.23 16.85
CA GLU A 864 -15.74 14.97 16.42
C GLU A 864 -16.08 14.69 14.95
N THR A 865 -17.37 14.47 14.68
CA THR A 865 -17.97 14.45 13.35
C THR A 865 -18.69 15.76 13.12
N ARG A 866 -18.20 16.60 12.20
CA ARG A 866 -18.89 17.83 11.74
C ARG A 866 -19.33 17.66 10.30
N GLN A 867 -20.63 17.74 10.05
CA GLN A 867 -21.17 17.81 8.69
C GLN A 867 -21.08 19.25 8.17
N ALA A 868 -20.62 19.40 6.92
CA ALA A 868 -20.48 20.69 6.26
C ALA A 868 -21.80 21.21 5.67
#